data_AF-A0A397FM42-F1
#
_entry.id   AF-A0A397FM42-F1
#
_cell.length_a   1.000
_cell.length_b   1.000
_cell.length_c   1.000
_cell.angle_alpha   90.00
_cell.angle_beta   90.00
_cell.angle_gamma   90.00
#
_symmetry.space_group_name_H-M   'P 1'
#
loop_
_entity.id
_entity.type
_entity.pdbx_description
1 polymer ?
#
loop_
_entity_poly.entity_id
_entity_poly.type
_entity_poly.pdbx_seq_one_letter_code
_entity_poly.pdbx_strand_id
1 'polypeptide(L)'
;MGVGAIRYMNWPKEALQSVAQRFLAHVNLPSEDIRVSLIDMCSIVHTTSNDFATAFQSQLQRHVYTTPKSYLDLIQLYLKMLKIKQTELQNIKSRMEIGVKKLDETNSIVDNLKGELIKLQPILMQKAAEAEVLLKQVSIDQKAAAEVRLRVSKDEAVVGKQAEEVSILQADAQKDLDIAMPALSNAQTALNSLSKSDITEVKSFAKPPEAVETVMSCVCLLLGEKQTWDAAQKVLKDSSFIERLMNYDKDNIPAPLLKKLSKCVSEPGMSVEVVSKVSKAATSLCMWAHAMDVYSKVAKEVGPKKANLDAMNEKLQAANAVLKTKQDELRVVNEKVMLLEKQCKDTLDEKDALAKEAGTTEKRLVRAEKLISGLSVEGKRWKESVASLGDGILAMVGDTFLAAASISYYGAFTGSFRQNMVDCWREKVEELQIPCSQAKYSLATTLGSPVEIREWQLNGLPTDGNSTDNAILATRGERWPLMIDPQGQANKWIKKTQVPEVTKMTNANLLRSLESCIRVRFSLLIEDIEESLEPALEPILQKAVFKQGGRVLIHLGDSDVDYDPAFKLWITTKCANPHYLPEVYIKVTIINFTVTMTGLEDQLLGDVKHERPDIEEKKNRLVVTMAQDKKQLKDIEDRILQKLSESSGNVLDDEGLIDTLASSNATSKIIKVSQDKSKQTLT
;
A
#
# COMPACT_ATOMS: atom_id res chain seq x y z
N MET A 1 -70.69 52.89 14.41
CA MET A 1 -69.92 51.94 13.58
C MET A 1 -69.14 51.05 14.51
N GLY A 2 -69.57 49.80 14.66
CA GLY A 2 -68.97 48.84 15.60
C GLY A 2 -67.60 48.41 15.13
N VAL A 3 -66.62 48.47 16.03
CA VAL A 3 -65.31 47.85 15.85
C VAL A 3 -65.56 46.34 15.84
N GLY A 4 -65.50 45.73 14.65
CA GLY A 4 -65.71 44.31 14.46
C GLY A 4 -64.70 43.52 15.30
N ALA A 5 -65.20 42.72 16.24
CA ALA A 5 -64.41 41.71 16.92
C ALA A 5 -63.91 40.71 15.88
N ILE A 6 -62.62 40.72 15.59
CA ILE A 6 -61.98 39.66 14.80
C ILE A 6 -61.98 38.42 15.70
N ARG A 7 -62.95 37.54 15.49
CA ARG A 7 -63.03 36.23 16.14
C ARG A 7 -61.85 35.41 15.62
N TYR A 8 -60.90 35.04 16.49
CA TYR A 8 -59.84 34.09 16.14
C TYR A 8 -60.52 32.78 15.70
N MET A 9 -60.57 32.52 14.40
CA MET A 9 -61.06 31.26 13.86
C MET A 9 -59.92 30.25 13.82
N ASN A 10 -60.21 29.02 14.23
CA ASN A 10 -59.30 27.90 14.03
C ASN A 10 -58.98 27.77 12.54
N TRP A 11 -57.74 27.42 12.21
CA TRP A 11 -57.37 27.22 10.81
C TRP A 11 -58.18 26.08 10.20
N PRO A 12 -58.78 26.27 9.02
CA PRO A 12 -59.46 25.20 8.32
C PRO A 12 -58.44 24.13 7.90
N LYS A 13 -58.93 22.91 7.67
CA LYS A 13 -58.10 21.75 7.30
C LYS A 13 -57.23 22.05 6.07
N GLU A 14 -57.80 22.72 5.07
CA GLU A 14 -57.12 23.08 3.82
C GLU A 14 -55.94 24.04 4.07
N ALA A 15 -56.08 24.97 5.01
CA ALA A 15 -55.00 25.89 5.38
C ALA A 15 -53.88 25.16 6.13
N LEU A 16 -54.22 24.24 7.03
CA LEU A 16 -53.24 23.39 7.72
C LEU A 16 -52.45 22.57 6.69
N GLN A 17 -53.14 21.85 5.81
CA GLN A 17 -52.52 21.04 4.76
C GLN A 17 -51.61 21.88 3.85
N SER A 18 -52.05 23.07 3.41
CA SER A 18 -51.25 23.96 2.57
C SER A 18 -49.94 24.40 3.25
N VAL A 19 -50.01 24.71 4.54
CA VAL A 19 -48.81 25.06 5.33
C VAL A 19 -47.88 23.86 5.46
N ALA A 20 -48.40 22.69 5.86
CA ALA A 20 -47.60 21.47 5.95
C ALA A 20 -46.94 21.10 4.62
N GLN A 21 -47.66 21.23 3.50
CA GLN A 21 -47.13 20.97 2.16
C GLN A 21 -45.90 21.84 1.86
N ARG A 22 -45.97 23.14 2.20
CA ARG A 22 -44.84 24.06 1.98
C ARG A 22 -43.60 23.68 2.81
N PHE A 23 -43.78 23.31 4.08
CA PHE A 23 -42.67 22.92 4.95
C PHE A 23 -42.09 21.55 4.59
N LEU A 24 -42.94 20.61 4.17
CA LEU A 24 -42.54 19.25 3.83
C LEU A 24 -41.99 19.11 2.40
N ALA A 25 -42.13 20.10 1.51
CA ALA A 25 -41.77 20.00 0.09
C ALA A 25 -40.33 19.54 -0.18
N HIS A 26 -39.36 19.97 0.63
CA HIS A 26 -37.93 19.69 0.42
C HIS A 26 -37.38 18.57 1.33
N VAL A 27 -38.25 17.84 2.02
CA VAL A 27 -37.84 16.77 2.92
C VAL A 27 -37.57 15.51 2.13
N ASN A 28 -36.44 14.86 2.41
CA ASN A 28 -36.13 13.56 1.83
C ASN A 28 -36.97 12.47 2.53
N LEU A 29 -37.98 11.97 1.82
CA LEU A 29 -38.91 10.95 2.28
C LEU A 29 -38.88 9.75 1.32
N PRO A 30 -39.27 8.54 1.76
CA PRO A 30 -39.18 7.35 0.91
C PRO A 30 -40.07 7.39 -0.34
N SER A 31 -41.21 8.08 -0.27
CA SER A 31 -42.12 8.28 -1.40
C SER A 31 -42.93 9.56 -1.26
N GLU A 32 -43.49 10.04 -2.38
CA GLU A 32 -44.43 11.17 -2.38
C GLU A 32 -45.76 10.82 -1.70
N ASP A 33 -46.20 9.58 -1.75
CA ASP A 33 -47.42 9.13 -1.05
C ASP A 33 -47.28 9.32 0.47
N ILE A 34 -46.11 8.97 1.03
CA ILE A 34 -45.82 9.20 2.46
C ILE A 34 -45.84 10.71 2.78
N ARG A 35 -45.37 11.56 1.84
CA ARG A 35 -45.43 13.01 2.03
C ARG A 35 -46.87 13.50 2.13
N VAL A 36 -47.76 13.04 1.25
CA VAL A 36 -49.18 13.37 1.28
C VAL A 36 -49.81 12.87 2.58
N SER A 37 -49.55 11.63 2.99
CA SER A 37 -50.01 11.08 4.27
C SER A 37 -49.53 11.89 5.47
N LEU A 38 -48.28 12.35 5.48
CA LEU A 38 -47.76 13.22 6.56
C LEU A 38 -48.42 14.60 6.57
N ILE A 39 -48.73 15.18 5.41
CA ILE A 39 -49.48 16.45 5.32
C ILE A 39 -50.86 16.30 5.95
N ASP A 40 -51.56 15.22 5.65
CA ASP A 40 -52.85 14.89 6.25
C ASP A 40 -52.72 14.65 7.75
N MET A 41 -51.71 13.89 8.16
CA MET A 41 -51.47 13.59 9.57
C MET A 41 -51.17 14.84 10.40
N CYS A 42 -50.43 15.82 9.86
CA CYS A 42 -50.25 17.13 10.50
C CYS A 42 -51.61 17.77 10.83
N SER A 43 -52.52 17.83 9.84
CA SER A 43 -53.85 18.39 10.07
C SER A 43 -54.64 17.60 11.10
N ILE A 44 -54.60 16.26 11.03
CA ILE A 44 -55.33 15.37 11.95
C ILE A 44 -54.87 15.59 13.39
N VAL A 45 -53.56 15.62 13.65
CA VAL A 45 -53.02 15.86 15.01
C VAL A 45 -53.51 17.19 15.55
N HIS A 46 -53.50 18.25 14.73
CA HIS A 46 -53.93 19.57 15.16
C HIS A 46 -55.43 19.59 15.50
N THR A 47 -56.28 19.05 14.63
CA THR A 47 -57.74 19.06 14.84
C THR A 47 -58.13 18.16 16.00
N THR A 48 -57.61 16.93 16.08
CA THR A 48 -57.90 16.01 17.19
C THR A 48 -57.40 16.57 18.52
N SER A 49 -56.29 17.30 18.56
CA SER A 49 -55.84 18.00 19.77
C SER A 49 -56.86 19.04 20.27
N ASN A 50 -57.58 19.71 19.37
CA ASN A 50 -58.66 20.65 19.73
C ASN A 50 -59.86 19.89 20.32
N ASP A 51 -60.19 18.74 19.75
CA ASP A 51 -61.28 17.89 20.22
C ASP A 51 -60.96 17.35 21.63
N PHE A 52 -59.73 16.88 21.84
CA PHE A 52 -59.24 16.48 23.16
C PHE A 52 -59.20 17.64 24.15
N ALA A 53 -58.81 18.84 23.75
CA ALA A 53 -58.87 20.02 24.60
C ALA A 53 -60.32 20.34 25.05
N THR A 54 -61.29 20.21 24.14
CA THR A 54 -62.72 20.40 24.44
C THR A 54 -63.23 19.32 25.41
N ALA A 55 -62.84 18.05 25.18
CA ALA A 55 -63.17 16.95 26.08
C ALA A 55 -62.51 17.09 27.46
N PHE A 56 -61.27 17.58 27.51
CA PHE A 56 -60.55 17.82 28.75
C PHE A 56 -61.19 18.94 29.58
N GLN A 57 -61.65 20.00 28.92
CA GLN A 57 -62.43 21.04 29.56
C GLN A 57 -63.77 20.50 30.11
N SER A 58 -64.52 19.73 29.31
CA SER A 58 -65.83 19.24 29.75
C SER A 58 -65.73 18.25 30.91
N GLN A 59 -64.74 17.34 30.88
CA GLN A 59 -64.59 16.28 31.88
C GLN A 59 -63.88 16.75 33.16
N LEU A 60 -62.84 17.57 33.04
CA LEU A 60 -61.95 17.92 34.15
C LEU A 60 -61.96 19.42 34.50
N GLN A 61 -62.73 20.24 33.78
CA GLN A 61 -62.77 21.70 33.96
C GLN A 61 -61.38 22.35 33.89
N ARG A 62 -60.53 21.81 33.02
CA ARG A 62 -59.19 22.29 32.75
C ARG A 62 -59.11 22.81 31.32
N HIS A 63 -58.60 24.02 31.15
CA HIS A 63 -58.46 24.63 29.83
C HIS A 63 -57.12 24.29 29.20
N VAL A 64 -57.15 23.86 27.94
CA VAL A 64 -55.96 23.70 27.11
C VAL A 64 -56.20 24.41 25.79
N TYR A 65 -55.22 25.19 25.36
CA TYR A 65 -55.31 25.94 24.12
C TYR A 65 -54.31 25.41 23.10
N THR A 66 -54.81 25.17 21.90
CA THR A 66 -54.03 24.91 20.71
C THR A 66 -53.92 26.20 19.91
N THR A 67 -52.77 26.40 19.28
CA THR A 67 -52.50 27.64 18.53
C THR A 67 -51.86 27.33 17.19
N PRO A 68 -51.98 28.22 16.17
CA PRO A 68 -51.24 28.06 14.93
C PRO A 68 -49.73 27.97 15.15
N LYS A 69 -49.20 28.62 16.20
CA LYS A 69 -47.78 28.46 16.55
C LYS A 69 -47.46 27.03 16.99
N SER A 70 -48.29 26.40 17.82
CA SER A 70 -48.10 24.98 18.20
C SER A 70 -48.08 24.06 16.96
N TYR A 71 -48.82 24.40 15.90
CA TYR A 71 -48.79 23.68 14.63
C TYR A 71 -47.48 23.86 13.88
N LEU A 72 -46.97 25.09 13.80
CA LEU A 72 -45.66 25.36 13.20
C LEU A 72 -44.52 24.71 14.00
N ASP A 73 -44.59 24.77 15.33
CA ASP A 73 -43.63 24.16 16.24
C ASP A 73 -43.59 22.63 16.03
N LEU A 74 -44.74 21.97 15.86
CA LEU A 74 -44.81 20.54 15.50
C LEU A 74 -44.00 20.24 14.24
N ILE A 75 -44.28 20.96 13.15
CA ILE A 75 -43.66 20.67 11.86
C ILE A 75 -42.16 20.94 11.94
N GLN A 76 -41.75 22.07 12.52
CA GLN A 76 -40.33 22.42 12.65
C GLN A 76 -39.57 21.43 13.54
N LEU A 77 -40.17 21.03 14.66
CA LEU A 77 -39.59 20.03 15.56
C LEU A 77 -39.45 18.68 14.87
N TYR A 78 -40.47 18.24 14.13
CA TYR A 78 -40.43 17.02 13.33
C TYR A 78 -39.29 17.06 12.31
N LEU A 79 -39.20 18.14 11.51
CA LEU A 79 -38.15 18.30 10.50
C LEU A 79 -36.75 18.22 11.09
N LYS A 80 -36.54 18.89 12.24
CA LYS A 80 -35.26 18.90 12.95
C LYS A 80 -34.93 17.52 13.51
N MET A 81 -35.87 16.87 14.19
CA MET A 81 -35.68 15.54 14.76
C MET A 81 -35.43 14.49 13.68
N LEU A 82 -36.21 14.52 12.60
CA LEU A 82 -36.07 13.60 11.47
C LEU A 82 -34.68 13.74 10.85
N LYS A 83 -34.21 14.96 10.60
CA LYS A 83 -32.87 15.19 10.02
C LYS A 83 -31.76 14.66 10.91
N ILE A 84 -31.82 14.91 12.23
CA ILE A 84 -30.83 14.42 13.19
C ILE A 84 -30.82 12.89 13.18
N LYS A 85 -31.99 12.27 13.37
CA LYS A 85 -32.11 10.81 13.46
C LYS A 85 -31.75 10.11 12.14
N GLN A 86 -32.15 10.65 10.98
CA GLN A 86 -31.77 10.14 9.67
C GLN A 86 -30.25 10.18 9.48
N THR A 87 -29.61 11.30 9.84
CA THR A 87 -28.15 11.43 9.73
C THR A 87 -27.43 10.44 10.64
N GLU A 88 -27.88 10.29 11.89
CA GLU A 88 -27.31 9.33 12.84
C GLU A 88 -27.43 7.89 12.32
N LEU A 89 -28.63 7.44 11.93
CA LEU A 89 -28.80 6.06 11.46
C LEU A 89 -28.13 5.81 10.11
N GLN A 90 -28.14 6.76 9.18
CA GLN A 90 -27.48 6.62 7.89
C GLN A 90 -25.95 6.49 8.04
N ASN A 91 -25.35 7.27 8.93
CA ASN A 91 -23.91 7.17 9.23
C ASN A 91 -23.56 5.79 9.82
N ILE A 92 -24.37 5.29 10.75
CA ILE A 92 -24.18 3.95 11.35
C ILE A 92 -24.32 2.86 10.28
N LYS A 93 -25.39 2.92 9.48
CA LYS A 93 -25.64 1.97 8.39
C LYS A 93 -24.50 1.94 7.37
N SER A 94 -24.09 3.11 6.87
CA SER A 94 -22.99 3.22 5.89
C SER A 94 -21.67 2.64 6.42
N ARG A 95 -21.31 2.94 7.67
CA ARG A 95 -20.10 2.38 8.30
C ARG A 95 -20.16 0.85 8.41
N MET A 96 -21.30 0.31 8.86
CA MET A 96 -21.49 -1.13 8.95
C MET A 96 -21.47 -1.81 7.57
N GLU A 97 -22.10 -1.21 6.55
CA GLU A 97 -22.07 -1.70 5.17
C GLU A 97 -20.64 -1.77 4.62
N ILE A 98 -19.83 -0.73 4.84
CA ILE A 98 -18.41 -0.72 4.46
C ILE A 98 -17.65 -1.83 5.20
N GLY A 99 -17.87 -1.99 6.51
CA GLY A 99 -17.24 -3.03 7.31
C GLY A 99 -17.58 -4.44 6.82
N VAL A 100 -18.86 -4.70 6.53
CA VAL A 100 -19.34 -5.96 5.96
C VAL A 100 -18.70 -6.21 4.59
N LYS A 101 -18.69 -5.20 3.71
CA LYS A 101 -18.09 -5.31 2.38
C LYS A 101 -16.61 -5.68 2.46
N LYS A 102 -15.83 -5.02 3.32
CA LYS A 102 -14.40 -5.33 3.50
C LYS A 102 -14.17 -6.74 4.06
N LEU A 103 -15.05 -7.22 4.94
CA LEU A 103 -14.99 -8.61 5.41
C LEU A 103 -15.26 -9.61 4.29
N ASP A 104 -16.27 -9.37 3.46
CA ASP A 104 -16.59 -10.24 2.32
C ASP A 104 -15.48 -10.21 1.25
N GLU A 105 -14.91 -9.04 0.96
CA GLU A 105 -13.72 -8.90 0.10
C GLU A 105 -12.52 -9.66 0.67
N THR A 106 -12.27 -9.56 1.97
CA THR A 106 -11.19 -10.31 2.64
C THR A 106 -11.40 -11.81 2.53
N ASN A 107 -12.62 -12.30 2.73
CA ASN A 107 -12.94 -13.72 2.57
C ASN A 107 -12.62 -14.19 1.13
N SER A 108 -13.01 -13.42 0.12
CA SER A 108 -12.70 -13.75 -1.27
C SER A 108 -11.19 -13.73 -1.57
N ILE A 109 -10.44 -12.77 -1.02
CA ILE A 109 -8.98 -12.72 -1.14
C ILE A 109 -8.35 -13.97 -0.51
N VAL A 110 -8.84 -14.41 0.65
CA VAL A 110 -8.34 -15.62 1.31
C VAL A 110 -8.56 -16.87 0.48
N ASP A 111 -9.74 -17.03 -0.11
CA ASP A 111 -10.03 -18.20 -0.95
C ASP A 111 -9.12 -18.24 -2.18
N ASN A 112 -8.84 -17.08 -2.79
CA ASN A 112 -7.90 -16.96 -3.89
C ASN A 112 -6.46 -17.28 -3.46
N LEU A 113 -5.98 -16.69 -2.37
CA LEU A 113 -4.64 -16.92 -1.82
C LEU A 113 -4.41 -18.38 -1.41
N LYS A 114 -5.44 -19.05 -0.85
CA LYS A 114 -5.39 -20.50 -0.57
C LYS A 114 -5.23 -21.30 -1.86
N GLY A 115 -6.00 -20.98 -2.89
CA GLY A 115 -5.89 -21.61 -4.20
C GLY A 115 -4.53 -21.42 -4.86
N GLU A 116 -3.95 -20.22 -4.75
CA GLU A 116 -2.59 -19.91 -5.24
C GLU A 116 -1.52 -20.69 -4.48
N LEU A 117 -1.59 -20.72 -3.13
CA LEU A 117 -0.61 -21.43 -2.30
C LEU A 117 -0.60 -22.94 -2.58
N ILE A 118 -1.78 -23.54 -2.77
CA ILE A 118 -1.91 -24.96 -3.14
C ILE A 118 -1.26 -25.25 -4.50
N LYS A 119 -1.34 -24.32 -5.46
CA LYS A 119 -0.68 -24.45 -6.77
C LYS A 119 0.83 -24.22 -6.70
N LEU A 120 1.28 -23.28 -5.87
CA LEU A 120 2.68 -22.90 -5.72
C LEU A 120 3.52 -23.98 -5.00
N GLN A 121 2.98 -24.61 -3.95
CA GLN A 121 3.69 -25.64 -3.17
C GLN A 121 4.34 -26.76 -4.01
N PRO A 122 3.63 -27.46 -4.92
CA PRO A 122 4.22 -28.52 -5.72
C PRO A 122 5.27 -28.00 -6.71
N ILE A 123 5.04 -26.81 -7.31
CA ILE A 123 6.01 -26.17 -8.21
C ILE A 123 7.31 -25.87 -7.48
N LEU A 124 7.21 -25.41 -6.23
CA LEU A 124 8.37 -25.09 -5.40
C LEU A 124 9.19 -26.33 -5.03
N MET A 125 8.50 -27.43 -4.69
CA MET A 125 9.14 -28.72 -4.45
C MET A 125 9.85 -29.24 -5.71
N GLN A 126 9.18 -29.15 -6.87
CA GLN A 126 9.77 -29.55 -8.14
C GLN A 126 11.01 -28.73 -8.47
N LYS A 127 10.92 -27.39 -8.42
CA LYS A 127 12.05 -26.49 -8.70
C LYS A 127 13.21 -26.65 -7.70
N ALA A 128 12.91 -26.94 -6.43
CA ALA A 128 13.94 -27.27 -5.45
C ALA A 128 14.68 -28.56 -5.79
N ALA A 129 13.97 -29.61 -6.20
CA ALA A 129 14.57 -30.87 -6.64
C ALA A 129 15.39 -30.70 -7.92
N GLU A 130 14.87 -29.96 -8.91
CA GLU A 130 15.58 -29.63 -10.15
C GLU A 130 16.87 -28.85 -9.87
N ALA A 131 16.81 -27.84 -9.00
CA ALA A 131 17.98 -27.06 -8.58
C ALA A 131 19.03 -27.95 -7.89
N GLU A 132 18.63 -28.87 -7.01
CA GLU A 132 19.55 -29.78 -6.33
C GLU A 132 20.25 -30.73 -7.30
N VAL A 133 19.53 -31.24 -8.30
CA VAL A 133 20.12 -32.10 -9.36
C VAL A 133 21.13 -31.31 -10.19
N LEU A 134 20.78 -30.09 -10.64
CA LEU A 134 21.69 -29.24 -11.40
C LEU A 134 22.94 -28.87 -10.59
N LEU A 135 22.81 -28.57 -9.30
CA LEU A 135 23.94 -28.24 -8.41
C LEU A 135 24.93 -29.40 -8.28
N LYS A 136 24.40 -30.63 -8.14
CA LYS A 136 25.23 -31.84 -8.12
C LYS A 136 25.96 -32.02 -9.45
N GLN A 137 25.28 -31.84 -10.57
CA GLN A 137 25.86 -31.97 -11.90
C GLN A 137 26.96 -30.92 -12.16
N VAL A 138 26.70 -29.65 -11.84
CA VAL A 138 27.69 -28.56 -11.94
C VAL A 138 28.93 -28.87 -11.10
N SER A 139 28.78 -29.40 -9.88
CA SER A 139 29.92 -29.76 -9.03
C SER A 139 30.77 -30.89 -9.62
N ILE A 140 30.13 -31.89 -10.24
CA ILE A 140 30.83 -32.99 -10.92
C ILE A 140 31.59 -32.45 -12.15
N ASP A 141 30.92 -31.67 -12.99
CA ASP A 141 31.49 -31.16 -14.23
C ASP A 141 32.59 -30.11 -13.98
N GLN A 142 32.46 -29.28 -12.94
CA GLN A 142 33.53 -28.37 -12.50
C GLN A 142 34.78 -29.12 -12.05
N LYS A 143 34.63 -30.22 -11.28
CA LYS A 143 35.76 -31.06 -10.87
C LYS A 143 36.44 -31.70 -12.07
N ALA A 144 35.66 -32.27 -12.99
CA ALA A 144 36.18 -32.85 -14.22
C ALA A 144 36.90 -31.79 -15.09
N ALA A 145 36.33 -30.60 -15.24
CA ALA A 145 36.92 -29.48 -15.97
C ALA A 145 38.24 -29.04 -15.34
N ALA A 146 38.33 -28.96 -14.00
CA ALA A 146 39.54 -28.60 -13.29
C ALA A 146 40.68 -29.62 -13.51
N GLU A 147 40.37 -30.92 -13.50
CA GLU A 147 41.34 -31.98 -13.79
C GLU A 147 41.85 -31.95 -15.23
N VAL A 148 40.96 -31.72 -16.21
CA VAL A 148 41.35 -31.55 -17.62
C VAL A 148 42.19 -30.29 -17.78
N ARG A 149 41.81 -29.17 -17.16
CA ARG A 149 42.57 -27.91 -17.19
C ARG A 149 43.98 -28.07 -16.65
N LEU A 150 44.14 -28.81 -15.55
CA LEU A 150 45.46 -29.09 -14.97
C LEU A 150 46.32 -29.92 -15.92
N ARG A 151 45.74 -30.90 -16.61
CA ARG A 151 46.45 -31.71 -17.62
C ARG A 151 46.87 -30.88 -18.83
N VAL A 152 45.95 -30.08 -19.38
CA VAL A 152 46.24 -29.20 -20.51
C VAL A 152 47.33 -28.20 -20.16
N SER A 153 47.30 -27.59 -18.97
CA SER A 153 48.35 -26.65 -18.53
C SER A 153 49.74 -27.30 -18.42
N LYS A 154 49.81 -28.57 -18.00
CA LYS A 154 51.08 -29.32 -18.00
C LYS A 154 51.58 -29.58 -19.42
N ASP A 155 50.69 -29.99 -20.32
CA ASP A 155 51.03 -30.23 -21.72
C ASP A 155 51.44 -28.93 -22.44
N GLU A 156 50.77 -27.81 -22.17
CA GLU A 156 51.13 -26.47 -22.67
C GLU A 156 52.55 -26.07 -22.24
N ALA A 157 52.91 -26.32 -20.98
CA ALA A 157 54.26 -26.02 -20.48
C ALA A 157 55.34 -26.88 -21.14
N VAL A 158 55.05 -28.14 -21.46
CA VAL A 158 55.98 -29.05 -22.16
C VAL A 158 56.16 -28.62 -23.62
N VAL A 159 55.06 -28.36 -24.33
CA VAL A 159 55.10 -27.89 -25.72
C VAL A 159 55.75 -26.51 -25.82
N GLY A 160 55.53 -25.63 -24.85
CA GLY A 160 56.19 -24.33 -24.77
C GLY A 160 57.71 -24.44 -24.68
N LYS A 161 58.24 -25.35 -23.84
CA LYS A 161 59.68 -25.61 -23.78
C LYS A 161 60.24 -26.17 -25.08
N GLN A 162 59.53 -27.09 -25.72
CA GLN A 162 59.92 -27.65 -27.02
C GLN A 162 59.93 -26.58 -28.12
N ALA A 163 58.97 -25.65 -28.10
CA ALA A 163 58.93 -24.53 -29.04
C ALA A 163 60.13 -23.58 -28.85
N GLU A 164 60.52 -23.32 -27.61
CA GLU A 164 61.67 -22.48 -27.28
C GLU A 164 62.99 -23.14 -27.72
N GLU A 165 63.16 -24.43 -27.47
CA GLU A 165 64.32 -25.21 -27.93
C GLU A 165 64.44 -25.21 -29.46
N VAL A 166 63.34 -25.41 -30.19
CA VAL A 166 63.30 -25.35 -31.66
C VAL A 166 63.65 -23.96 -32.18
N SER A 167 63.16 -22.90 -31.52
CA SER A 167 63.47 -21.51 -31.89
C SER A 167 64.96 -21.18 -31.73
N ILE A 168 65.60 -21.67 -30.67
CA ILE A 168 67.05 -21.51 -30.45
C ILE A 168 67.84 -22.24 -31.53
N LEU A 169 67.48 -23.49 -31.85
CA LEU A 169 68.09 -24.27 -32.93
C LEU A 169 67.93 -23.60 -34.30
N GLN A 170 66.79 -22.94 -34.54
CA GLN A 170 66.54 -22.18 -35.76
C GLN A 170 67.43 -20.95 -35.87
N ALA A 171 67.57 -20.19 -34.79
CA ALA A 171 68.44 -19.03 -34.74
C ALA A 171 69.92 -19.41 -34.97
N ASP A 172 70.36 -20.54 -34.40
CA ASP A 172 71.73 -21.03 -34.55
C ASP A 172 72.04 -21.53 -35.97
N ALA A 173 71.14 -22.30 -36.58
CA ALA A 173 71.31 -22.78 -37.96
C ALA A 173 71.29 -21.64 -38.99
N GLN A 174 70.48 -20.60 -38.77
CA GLN A 174 70.41 -19.43 -39.66
C GLN A 174 71.66 -18.56 -39.57
N LYS A 175 72.19 -18.36 -38.35
CA LYS A 175 73.41 -17.57 -38.12
C LYS A 175 74.62 -18.12 -38.88
N ASP A 176 74.77 -19.44 -38.93
CA ASP A 176 75.89 -20.08 -39.63
C ASP A 176 75.75 -19.98 -41.16
N LEU A 177 74.52 -20.08 -41.70
CA LEU A 177 74.24 -19.88 -43.12
C LEU A 177 74.59 -18.46 -43.60
N ASP A 178 74.31 -17.46 -42.78
CA ASP A 178 74.54 -16.05 -43.09
C ASP A 178 76.03 -15.70 -43.26
N ILE A 179 76.96 -16.54 -42.79
CA ILE A 179 78.41 -16.36 -42.95
C ILE A 179 78.87 -16.65 -44.39
N ALA A 180 78.32 -17.68 -45.03
CA ALA A 180 78.79 -18.14 -46.35
C ALA A 180 78.03 -17.54 -47.55
N MET A 181 76.78 -17.13 -47.35
CA MET A 181 75.93 -16.59 -48.41
C MET A 181 76.48 -15.30 -49.07
N PRO A 182 77.07 -14.33 -48.33
CA PRO A 182 77.63 -13.13 -48.93
C PRO A 182 78.86 -13.41 -49.81
N ALA A 183 79.74 -14.32 -49.37
CA ALA A 183 80.94 -14.71 -50.13
C ALA A 183 80.57 -15.38 -51.46
N LEU A 184 79.57 -16.27 -51.45
CA LEU A 184 79.06 -16.93 -52.65
C LEU A 184 78.39 -15.96 -53.63
N SER A 185 77.55 -15.05 -53.12
CA SER A 185 76.87 -14.04 -53.93
C SER A 185 77.87 -13.11 -54.62
N ASN A 186 78.85 -12.60 -53.88
CA ASN A 186 79.90 -11.73 -54.41
C ASN A 186 80.73 -12.42 -55.51
N ALA A 187 81.07 -13.69 -55.33
CA ALA A 187 81.76 -14.48 -56.35
C ALA A 187 80.94 -14.70 -57.62
N GLN A 188 79.63 -14.98 -57.51
CA GLN A 188 78.74 -15.13 -58.66
C GLN A 188 78.57 -13.81 -59.42
N THR A 189 78.49 -12.68 -58.72
CA THR A 189 78.48 -11.35 -59.37
C THR A 189 79.79 -11.06 -60.08
N ALA A 190 80.93 -11.37 -59.46
CA ALA A 190 82.25 -11.18 -60.07
C ALA A 190 82.44 -12.05 -61.33
N LEU A 191 81.93 -13.28 -61.35
CA LEU A 191 81.92 -14.15 -62.54
C LEU A 191 81.03 -13.62 -63.67
N ASN A 192 79.83 -13.12 -63.36
CA ASN A 192 78.92 -12.53 -64.34
C ASN A 192 79.49 -11.27 -65.01
N SER A 193 80.40 -10.56 -64.33
CA SER A 193 81.04 -9.36 -64.87
C SER A 193 82.16 -9.65 -65.89
N LEU A 194 82.55 -10.92 -66.08
CA LEU A 194 83.59 -11.31 -67.04
C LEU A 194 83.05 -11.30 -68.48
N SER A 195 83.75 -10.59 -69.37
CA SER A 195 83.44 -10.56 -70.81
C SER A 195 84.29 -11.55 -71.60
N LYS A 196 83.85 -11.92 -72.83
CA LYS A 196 84.60 -12.85 -73.71
C LYS A 196 86.01 -12.34 -74.06
N SER A 197 86.22 -11.02 -74.08
CA SER A 197 87.54 -10.41 -74.26
C SER A 197 88.47 -10.70 -73.09
N ASP A 198 87.96 -10.66 -71.85
CA ASP A 198 88.76 -10.88 -70.64
C ASP A 198 89.26 -12.33 -70.54
N ILE A 199 88.45 -13.30 -70.98
CA ILE A 199 88.85 -14.71 -71.10
C ILE A 199 89.90 -14.89 -72.20
N THR A 200 89.77 -14.15 -73.31
CA THR A 200 90.73 -14.20 -74.42
C THR A 200 92.09 -13.62 -74.01
N GLU A 201 92.10 -12.58 -73.15
CA GLU A 201 93.31 -11.99 -72.56
C GLU A 201 94.10 -13.04 -71.76
N VAL A 202 93.46 -13.70 -70.80
CA VAL A 202 94.11 -14.74 -69.97
C VAL A 202 94.60 -15.92 -70.82
N LYS A 203 93.88 -16.27 -71.88
CA LYS A 203 94.28 -17.34 -72.80
C LYS A 203 95.52 -16.98 -73.65
N SER A 204 95.70 -15.71 -73.99
CA SER A 204 96.72 -15.23 -74.93
C SER A 204 98.15 -15.24 -74.38
N PHE A 205 98.34 -15.51 -73.09
CA PHE A 205 99.66 -15.63 -72.49
C PHE A 205 100.42 -16.85 -73.06
N ALA A 206 101.51 -16.56 -73.80
CA ALA A 206 102.44 -17.58 -74.29
C ALA A 206 103.24 -18.25 -73.15
N LYS A 207 103.50 -17.51 -72.07
CA LYS A 207 103.98 -18.02 -70.77
C LYS A 207 103.22 -17.26 -69.66
N PRO A 208 102.31 -17.91 -68.92
CA PRO A 208 101.47 -17.20 -67.95
C PRO A 208 102.28 -16.68 -66.76
N PRO A 209 101.87 -15.54 -66.16
CA PRO A 209 102.35 -15.15 -64.84
C PRO A 209 101.99 -16.22 -63.80
N GLU A 210 102.88 -16.48 -62.85
CA GLU A 210 102.74 -17.54 -61.83
C GLU A 210 101.39 -17.48 -61.09
N ALA A 211 100.93 -16.28 -60.71
CA ALA A 211 99.62 -16.08 -60.06
C ALA A 211 98.42 -16.53 -60.92
N VAL A 212 98.47 -16.30 -62.24
CA VAL A 212 97.39 -16.69 -63.17
C VAL A 212 97.42 -18.21 -63.40
N GLU A 213 98.61 -18.80 -63.44
CA GLU A 213 98.78 -20.25 -63.54
C GLU A 213 98.23 -20.97 -62.30
N THR A 214 98.51 -20.47 -61.10
CA THR A 214 97.96 -21.02 -59.85
C THR A 214 96.43 -20.90 -59.79
N VAL A 215 95.86 -19.75 -60.14
CA VAL A 215 94.39 -19.56 -60.19
C VAL A 215 93.74 -20.55 -61.16
N MET A 216 94.29 -20.66 -62.37
CA MET A 216 93.76 -21.59 -63.37
C MET A 216 93.96 -23.05 -62.97
N SER A 217 95.04 -23.38 -62.26
CA SER A 217 95.24 -24.71 -61.67
C SER A 217 94.15 -25.03 -60.64
N CYS A 218 93.78 -24.09 -59.77
CA CYS A 218 92.69 -24.27 -58.81
C CYS A 218 91.31 -24.40 -59.49
N VAL A 219 91.05 -23.65 -60.56
CA VAL A 219 89.81 -23.75 -61.33
C VAL A 219 89.74 -25.06 -62.11
N CYS A 220 90.83 -25.48 -62.75
CA CYS A 220 90.93 -26.79 -63.41
C CYS A 220 90.79 -27.94 -62.42
N LEU A 221 91.33 -27.80 -61.20
CA LEU A 221 91.11 -28.75 -60.10
C LEU A 221 89.60 -28.89 -59.81
N LEU A 222 88.88 -27.79 -59.60
CA LEU A 222 87.44 -27.82 -59.32
C LEU A 222 86.59 -28.41 -60.46
N LEU A 223 87.03 -28.21 -61.71
CA LEU A 223 86.39 -28.75 -62.91
C LEU A 223 86.83 -30.19 -63.26
N GLY A 224 87.76 -30.79 -62.49
CA GLY A 224 88.23 -32.17 -62.69
C GLY A 224 89.25 -32.36 -63.83
N GLU A 225 89.84 -31.27 -64.31
CA GLU A 225 90.80 -31.25 -65.43
C GLU A 225 92.26 -31.33 -64.95
N LYS A 226 93.19 -31.66 -65.86
CA LYS A 226 94.63 -31.73 -65.52
C LYS A 226 95.17 -30.34 -65.14
N GLN A 227 96.00 -30.26 -64.10
CA GLN A 227 96.64 -29.02 -63.61
C GLN A 227 97.85 -28.62 -64.47
N THR A 228 97.65 -28.50 -65.77
CA THR A 228 98.68 -28.01 -66.70
C THR A 228 98.13 -26.84 -67.50
N TRP A 229 98.99 -25.88 -67.88
CA TRP A 229 98.57 -24.72 -68.65
C TRP A 229 97.85 -25.08 -69.96
N ASP A 230 98.28 -26.16 -70.64
CA ASP A 230 97.61 -26.67 -71.84
C ASP A 230 96.15 -27.09 -71.59
N ALA A 231 95.85 -27.64 -70.42
CA ALA A 231 94.49 -28.01 -70.03
C ALA A 231 93.68 -26.77 -69.62
N ALA A 232 94.29 -25.81 -68.89
CA ALA A 232 93.68 -24.53 -68.59
C ALA A 232 93.29 -23.75 -69.87
N GLN A 233 94.13 -23.74 -70.89
CA GLN A 233 93.82 -23.10 -72.18
C GLN A 233 92.67 -23.80 -72.93
N LYS A 234 92.50 -25.11 -72.77
CA LYS A 234 91.34 -25.85 -73.32
C LYS A 234 90.05 -25.47 -72.61
N VAL A 235 90.09 -25.38 -71.28
CA VAL A 235 88.94 -24.97 -70.46
C VAL A 235 88.53 -23.52 -70.76
N LEU A 236 89.50 -22.61 -70.93
CA LEU A 236 89.24 -21.22 -71.33
C LEU A 236 88.76 -21.07 -72.78
N LYS A 237 88.96 -22.08 -73.65
CA LYS A 237 88.45 -22.09 -75.04
C LYS A 237 86.96 -22.46 -75.11
N ASP A 238 86.43 -23.06 -74.05
CA ASP A 238 85.03 -23.49 -73.98
C ASP A 238 84.10 -22.27 -73.85
N SER A 239 83.16 -22.13 -74.78
CA SER A 239 82.21 -21.02 -74.79
C SER A 239 81.23 -21.06 -73.61
N SER A 240 81.09 -22.20 -72.93
CA SER A 240 80.21 -22.43 -71.77
C SER A 240 80.92 -22.33 -70.41
N PHE A 241 82.18 -21.89 -70.39
CA PHE A 241 83.02 -21.87 -69.17
C PHE A 241 82.40 -21.09 -68.00
N ILE A 242 81.92 -19.86 -68.22
CA ILE A 242 81.32 -19.03 -67.14
C ILE A 242 80.04 -19.69 -66.59
N GLU A 243 79.16 -20.18 -67.48
CA GLU A 243 77.92 -20.86 -67.08
C GLU A 243 78.19 -22.11 -66.25
N ARG A 244 79.26 -22.85 -66.58
CA ARG A 244 79.69 -24.03 -65.81
C ARG A 244 80.18 -23.68 -64.41
N LEU A 245 80.79 -22.50 -64.22
CA LEU A 245 81.21 -22.02 -62.90
C LEU A 245 80.03 -21.48 -62.08
N MET A 246 79.06 -20.83 -62.72
CA MET A 246 77.86 -20.31 -62.05
C MET A 246 76.92 -21.43 -61.59
N ASN A 247 76.75 -22.45 -62.42
CA ASN A 247 75.88 -23.61 -62.16
C ASN A 247 76.66 -24.77 -61.53
N TYR A 248 77.85 -24.50 -60.98
CA TYR A 248 78.62 -25.52 -60.29
C TYR A 248 77.85 -26.02 -59.06
N ASP A 249 77.81 -27.33 -58.88
CA ASP A 249 77.17 -27.98 -57.74
C ASP A 249 78.00 -27.73 -56.47
N LYS A 250 77.73 -26.56 -55.86
CA LYS A 250 78.35 -26.09 -54.62
C LYS A 250 77.97 -26.94 -53.40
N ASP A 251 76.88 -27.69 -53.48
CA ASP A 251 76.35 -28.49 -52.38
C ASP A 251 76.98 -29.90 -52.32
N ASN A 252 77.58 -30.38 -53.43
CA ASN A 252 78.08 -31.75 -53.55
C ASN A 252 79.55 -31.88 -54.00
N ILE A 253 80.45 -31.07 -53.43
CA ILE A 253 81.89 -31.12 -53.75
C ILE A 253 82.59 -32.27 -52.97
N PRO A 254 83.29 -33.22 -53.64
CA PRO A 254 83.95 -34.34 -52.97
C PRO A 254 85.02 -33.90 -51.94
N ALA A 255 85.04 -34.53 -50.77
CA ALA A 255 85.99 -34.21 -49.69
C ALA A 255 87.50 -34.25 -50.08
N PRO A 256 87.97 -35.17 -50.93
CA PRO A 256 89.36 -35.17 -51.40
C PRO A 256 89.68 -33.96 -52.28
N LEU A 257 88.69 -33.44 -53.01
CA LEU A 257 88.82 -32.29 -53.88
C LEU A 257 88.92 -31.00 -53.06
N LEU A 258 88.11 -30.88 -52.01
CA LEU A 258 88.13 -29.73 -51.09
C LEU A 258 89.45 -29.60 -50.33
N LYS A 259 90.06 -30.71 -49.89
CA LYS A 259 91.39 -30.65 -49.25
C LYS A 259 92.45 -30.11 -50.20
N LYS A 260 92.39 -30.50 -51.48
CA LYS A 260 93.28 -29.98 -52.52
C LYS A 260 92.98 -28.52 -52.84
N LEU A 261 91.70 -28.14 -52.89
CA LEU A 261 91.25 -26.78 -53.12
C LEU A 261 91.70 -25.85 -51.99
N SER A 262 91.46 -26.21 -50.74
CA SER A 262 91.86 -25.39 -49.58
C SER A 262 93.38 -25.19 -49.54
N LYS A 263 94.17 -26.21 -49.94
CA LYS A 263 95.61 -26.07 -50.11
C LYS A 263 95.98 -25.09 -51.23
N CYS A 264 95.33 -25.19 -52.39
CA CYS A 264 95.53 -24.31 -53.55
C CYS A 264 95.16 -22.84 -53.23
N VAL A 265 94.05 -22.65 -52.52
CA VAL A 265 93.48 -21.34 -52.14
C VAL A 265 94.33 -20.64 -51.06
N SER A 266 95.07 -21.41 -50.25
CA SER A 266 95.94 -20.88 -49.19
C SER A 266 97.34 -20.47 -49.68
N GLU A 267 97.66 -20.67 -50.96
CA GLU A 267 98.96 -20.29 -51.53
C GLU A 267 99.07 -18.76 -51.68
N PRO A 268 100.24 -18.13 -51.44
CA PRO A 268 100.40 -16.67 -51.53
C PRO A 268 100.02 -16.08 -52.89
N GLY A 269 100.19 -16.84 -53.97
CA GLY A 269 99.81 -16.46 -55.34
C GLY A 269 98.30 -16.48 -55.62
N MET A 270 97.49 -17.02 -54.71
CA MET A 270 96.03 -17.12 -54.81
C MET A 270 95.29 -16.08 -53.94
N SER A 271 96.00 -15.07 -53.44
CA SER A 271 95.37 -13.91 -52.80
C SER A 271 94.69 -13.02 -53.86
N VAL A 272 93.42 -12.68 -53.62
CA VAL A 272 92.61 -11.83 -54.51
C VAL A 272 93.31 -10.49 -54.82
N GLU A 273 94.04 -9.93 -53.85
CA GLU A 273 94.78 -8.66 -53.99
C GLU A 273 96.06 -8.77 -54.84
N VAL A 274 96.67 -9.96 -54.88
CA VAL A 274 97.86 -10.24 -55.69
C VAL A 274 97.44 -10.49 -57.13
N VAL A 275 96.37 -11.27 -57.33
CA VAL A 275 95.83 -11.60 -58.65
C VAL A 275 95.23 -10.36 -59.33
N SER A 276 94.60 -9.45 -58.58
CA SER A 276 94.00 -8.22 -59.14
C SER A 276 95.00 -7.25 -59.74
N LYS A 277 96.26 -7.28 -59.30
CA LYS A 277 97.34 -6.47 -59.89
C LYS A 277 97.83 -7.03 -61.22
N VAL A 278 97.58 -8.30 -61.49
CA VAL A 278 98.08 -9.02 -62.68
C VAL A 278 97.00 -9.18 -63.74
N SER A 279 95.79 -9.59 -63.36
CA SER A 279 94.66 -9.70 -64.28
C SER A 279 93.32 -9.58 -63.56
N LYS A 280 92.47 -8.67 -64.05
CA LYS A 280 91.10 -8.54 -63.54
C LYS A 280 90.29 -9.81 -63.79
N ALA A 281 90.47 -10.46 -64.93
CA ALA A 281 89.74 -11.68 -65.28
C ALA A 281 90.10 -12.85 -64.36
N ALA A 282 91.38 -12.99 -64.01
CA ALA A 282 91.84 -14.00 -63.07
C ALA A 282 91.35 -13.73 -61.63
N THR A 283 91.04 -12.48 -61.29
CA THR A 283 90.55 -12.10 -59.95
C THR A 283 89.16 -12.66 -59.67
N SER A 284 88.24 -12.57 -60.64
CA SER A 284 86.90 -13.14 -60.50
C SER A 284 86.92 -14.66 -60.35
N LEU A 285 87.85 -15.34 -61.05
CA LEU A 285 88.07 -16.78 -60.94
C LEU A 285 88.67 -17.17 -59.58
N CYS A 286 89.58 -16.36 -59.06
CA CYS A 286 90.15 -16.48 -57.72
C CYS A 286 89.07 -16.32 -56.64
N MET A 287 88.26 -15.25 -56.69
CA MET A 287 87.15 -15.01 -55.76
C MET A 287 86.15 -16.16 -55.74
N TRP A 288 85.85 -16.74 -56.90
CA TRP A 288 84.96 -17.90 -57.01
C TRP A 288 85.55 -19.15 -56.34
N ALA A 289 86.82 -19.47 -56.57
CA ALA A 289 87.47 -20.60 -55.91
C ALA A 289 87.51 -20.44 -54.38
N HIS A 290 87.74 -19.22 -53.87
CA HIS A 290 87.64 -18.89 -52.44
C HIS A 290 86.22 -19.06 -51.90
N ALA A 291 85.22 -18.55 -52.59
CA ALA A 291 83.82 -18.65 -52.16
C ALA A 291 83.31 -20.09 -52.13
N MET A 292 83.76 -20.95 -53.04
CA MET A 292 83.43 -22.38 -53.06
C MET A 292 84.06 -23.13 -51.87
N ASP A 293 85.27 -22.77 -51.45
CA ASP A 293 85.90 -23.33 -50.25
C ASP A 293 85.17 -22.90 -48.97
N VAL A 294 84.80 -21.62 -48.86
CA VAL A 294 84.06 -21.07 -47.69
C VAL A 294 82.65 -21.66 -47.60
N TYR A 295 81.89 -21.67 -48.69
CA TYR A 295 80.53 -22.21 -48.72
C TYR A 295 80.51 -23.71 -48.39
N SER A 296 81.43 -24.48 -48.95
CA SER A 296 81.52 -25.92 -48.71
C SER A 296 81.84 -26.28 -47.26
N LYS A 297 82.67 -25.47 -46.59
CA LYS A 297 82.97 -25.64 -45.15
C LYS A 297 81.74 -25.39 -44.30
N VAL A 298 81.03 -24.28 -44.55
CA VAL A 298 79.81 -23.92 -43.81
C VAL A 298 78.65 -24.88 -44.11
N ALA A 299 78.44 -25.30 -45.36
CA ALA A 299 77.39 -26.24 -45.74
C ALA A 299 77.52 -27.61 -45.03
N LYS A 300 78.75 -28.07 -44.76
CA LYS A 300 79.00 -29.28 -43.97
C LYS A 300 78.64 -29.13 -42.48
N GLU A 301 78.79 -27.93 -41.92
CA GLU A 301 78.44 -27.65 -40.53
C GLU A 301 76.92 -27.42 -40.36
N VAL A 302 76.28 -26.80 -41.35
CA VAL A 302 74.83 -26.50 -41.34
C VAL A 302 73.97 -27.71 -41.69
N GLY A 303 74.44 -28.61 -42.57
CA GLY A 303 73.70 -29.82 -42.98
C GLY A 303 73.11 -30.63 -41.82
N PRO A 304 73.90 -31.05 -40.81
CA PRO A 304 73.37 -31.76 -39.64
C PRO A 304 72.43 -30.90 -38.78
N LYS A 305 72.68 -29.58 -38.67
CA LYS A 305 71.80 -28.67 -37.93
C LYS A 305 70.43 -28.52 -38.57
N LYS A 306 70.37 -28.46 -39.91
CA LYS A 306 69.12 -28.36 -40.69
C LYS A 306 68.29 -29.64 -40.60
N ALA A 307 68.90 -30.81 -40.74
CA ALA A 307 68.21 -32.09 -40.58
C ALA A 307 67.67 -32.28 -39.15
N ASN A 308 68.43 -31.85 -38.13
CA ASN A 308 67.96 -31.88 -36.74
C ASN A 308 66.81 -30.89 -36.50
N LEU A 309 66.85 -29.70 -37.10
CA LEU A 309 65.80 -28.70 -37.04
C LEU A 309 64.50 -29.20 -37.68
N ASP A 310 64.57 -29.81 -38.87
CA ASP A 310 63.41 -30.39 -39.56
C ASP A 310 62.76 -31.49 -38.70
N ALA A 311 63.58 -32.38 -38.12
CA ALA A 311 63.09 -33.45 -37.23
C ALA A 311 62.45 -32.90 -35.93
N MET A 312 62.97 -31.82 -35.35
CA MET A 312 62.37 -31.20 -34.15
C MET A 312 61.13 -30.38 -34.48
N ASN A 313 61.06 -29.74 -35.65
CA ASN A 313 59.87 -29.07 -36.15
C ASN A 313 58.72 -30.04 -36.39
N GLU A 314 58.97 -31.22 -36.98
CA GLU A 314 57.94 -32.25 -37.13
C GLU A 314 57.40 -32.73 -35.79
N LYS A 315 58.29 -32.95 -34.80
CA LYS A 315 57.88 -33.30 -33.43
C LYS A 315 57.06 -32.19 -32.77
N LEU A 316 57.46 -30.93 -32.92
CA LEU A 316 56.76 -29.78 -32.38
C LEU A 316 55.38 -29.62 -33.04
N GLN A 317 55.28 -29.83 -34.35
CA GLN A 317 54.02 -29.77 -35.08
C GLN A 317 53.05 -30.87 -34.63
N ALA A 318 53.54 -32.10 -34.45
CA ALA A 318 52.75 -33.20 -33.90
C ALA A 318 52.28 -32.90 -32.46
N ALA A 319 53.17 -32.37 -31.61
CA ALA A 319 52.84 -32.01 -30.23
C ALA A 319 51.81 -30.86 -30.15
N ASN A 320 51.94 -29.83 -31.00
CA ASN A 320 50.97 -28.75 -31.12
C ASN A 320 49.61 -29.22 -31.63
N ALA A 321 49.56 -30.19 -32.56
CA ALA A 321 48.30 -30.76 -33.03
C ALA A 321 47.55 -31.50 -31.90
N VAL A 322 48.28 -32.29 -31.10
CA VAL A 322 47.71 -32.97 -29.92
C VAL A 322 47.26 -31.97 -28.85
N LEU A 323 48.06 -30.93 -28.60
CA LEU A 323 47.72 -29.88 -27.64
C LEU A 323 46.45 -29.14 -28.05
N LYS A 324 46.31 -28.79 -29.33
CA LYS A 324 45.14 -28.12 -29.87
C LYS A 324 43.87 -28.94 -29.67
N THR A 325 43.91 -30.25 -29.93
CA THR A 325 42.78 -31.15 -29.67
C THR A 325 42.37 -31.13 -28.20
N LYS A 326 43.34 -31.19 -27.28
CA LYS A 326 43.07 -31.13 -25.83
C LYS A 326 42.56 -29.75 -25.37
N GLN A 327 43.03 -28.66 -25.98
CA GLN A 327 42.52 -27.30 -25.74
C GLN A 327 41.07 -27.14 -26.25
N ASP A 328 40.76 -27.69 -27.42
CA ASP A 328 39.40 -27.69 -27.97
C ASP A 328 38.44 -28.52 -27.08
N GLU A 329 38.87 -29.68 -26.58
CA GLU A 329 38.12 -30.48 -25.59
C GLU A 329 37.87 -29.69 -24.29
N LEU A 330 38.91 -29.02 -23.77
CA LEU A 330 38.79 -28.18 -22.57
C LEU A 330 37.80 -27.01 -22.80
N ARG A 331 37.81 -26.39 -23.98
CA ARG A 331 36.85 -25.33 -24.33
C ARG A 331 35.41 -25.86 -24.29
N VAL A 332 35.15 -27.00 -24.92
CA VAL A 332 33.80 -27.62 -24.94
C VAL A 332 33.32 -27.95 -23.52
N VAL A 333 34.20 -28.47 -22.66
CA VAL A 333 33.84 -28.78 -21.26
C VAL A 333 33.55 -27.49 -20.48
N ASN A 334 34.37 -26.44 -20.63
CA ASN A 334 34.14 -25.16 -19.95
C ASN A 334 32.84 -24.47 -20.42
N GLU A 335 32.53 -24.52 -21.72
CA GLU A 335 31.27 -23.97 -22.26
C GLU A 335 30.05 -24.71 -21.68
N LYS A 336 30.13 -26.05 -21.54
CA LYS A 336 29.08 -26.83 -20.87
C LYS A 336 28.93 -26.46 -19.39
N VAL A 337 30.04 -26.31 -18.66
CA VAL A 337 30.01 -25.89 -17.25
C VAL A 337 29.38 -24.51 -17.11
N MET A 338 29.77 -23.53 -17.94
CA MET A 338 29.19 -22.18 -17.92
C MET A 338 27.69 -22.19 -18.22
N LEU A 339 27.24 -23.01 -19.17
CA LEU A 339 25.82 -23.13 -19.50
C LEU A 339 25.03 -23.72 -18.32
N LEU A 340 25.55 -24.78 -17.69
CA LEU A 340 24.93 -25.42 -16.53
C LEU A 340 24.94 -24.50 -15.30
N GLU A 341 26.01 -23.75 -15.06
CA GLU A 341 26.08 -22.73 -14.01
C GLU A 341 25.00 -21.65 -14.20
N LYS A 342 24.84 -21.17 -15.43
CA LYS A 342 23.79 -20.19 -15.76
C LYS A 342 22.39 -20.77 -15.51
N GLN A 343 22.11 -21.97 -16.02
CA GLN A 343 20.82 -22.64 -15.81
C GLN A 343 20.53 -22.89 -14.32
N CYS A 344 21.54 -23.28 -13.55
CA CYS A 344 21.44 -23.48 -12.11
C CYS A 344 21.09 -22.16 -11.40
N LYS A 345 21.77 -21.06 -11.77
CA LYS A 345 21.50 -19.73 -11.22
C LYS A 345 20.08 -19.25 -11.55
N ASP A 346 19.68 -19.32 -12.81
CA ASP A 346 18.33 -18.89 -13.24
C ASP A 346 17.25 -19.70 -12.50
N THR A 347 17.45 -21.02 -12.33
CA THR A 347 16.52 -21.89 -11.58
C THR A 347 16.49 -21.56 -10.09
N LEU A 348 17.63 -21.23 -9.47
CA LEU A 348 17.70 -20.81 -8.07
C LEU A 348 17.00 -19.46 -7.85
N ASP A 349 17.24 -18.49 -8.73
CA ASP A 349 16.61 -17.16 -8.67
C ASP A 349 15.08 -17.28 -8.81
N GLU A 350 14.58 -18.11 -9.73
CA GLU A 350 13.15 -18.43 -9.84
C GLU A 350 12.61 -19.11 -8.57
N LYS A 351 13.32 -20.11 -8.03
CA LYS A 351 12.91 -20.81 -6.80
C LYS A 351 12.82 -19.84 -5.62
N ASP A 352 13.80 -18.95 -5.47
CA ASP A 352 13.84 -17.99 -4.37
C ASP A 352 12.76 -16.90 -4.51
N ALA A 353 12.48 -16.45 -5.74
CA ALA A 353 11.36 -15.56 -6.01
C ALA A 353 10.01 -16.21 -5.64
N LEU A 354 9.77 -17.44 -6.10
CA LEU A 354 8.57 -18.22 -5.77
C LEU A 354 8.48 -18.51 -4.26
N ALA A 355 9.59 -18.78 -3.58
CA ALA A 355 9.63 -19.03 -2.14
C ALA A 355 9.28 -17.77 -1.34
N LYS A 356 9.75 -16.61 -1.78
CA LYS A 356 9.39 -15.32 -1.16
C LYS A 356 7.92 -14.99 -1.36
N GLU A 357 7.37 -15.26 -2.54
CA GLU A 357 5.95 -15.10 -2.83
C GLU A 357 5.09 -16.02 -1.95
N ALA A 358 5.40 -17.32 -1.93
CA ALA A 358 4.72 -18.29 -1.08
C ALA A 358 4.77 -17.92 0.40
N GLY A 359 5.93 -17.50 0.91
CA GLY A 359 6.09 -17.05 2.30
C GLY A 359 5.30 -15.77 2.62
N THR A 360 5.13 -14.88 1.64
CA THR A 360 4.28 -13.69 1.80
C THR A 360 2.81 -14.06 1.82
N THR A 361 2.38 -14.97 0.93
CA THR A 361 1.03 -15.52 0.88
C THR A 361 0.67 -16.27 2.16
N GLU A 362 1.57 -17.10 2.70
CA GLU A 362 1.40 -17.80 3.98
C GLU A 362 1.15 -16.81 5.13
N LYS A 363 1.98 -15.76 5.24
CA LYS A 363 1.81 -14.71 6.26
C LYS A 363 0.46 -13.99 6.11
N ARG A 364 0.06 -13.69 4.87
CA ARG A 364 -1.26 -13.09 4.57
C ARG A 364 -2.40 -14.02 4.97
N LEU A 365 -2.29 -15.32 4.73
CA LEU A 365 -3.30 -16.31 5.14
C LEU A 365 -3.43 -16.40 6.66
N VAL A 366 -2.32 -16.47 7.40
CA VAL A 366 -2.33 -16.48 8.87
C VAL A 366 -3.01 -15.22 9.42
N ARG A 367 -2.66 -14.06 8.85
CA ARG A 367 -3.28 -12.77 9.19
C ARG A 367 -4.77 -12.75 8.90
N ALA A 368 -5.16 -13.29 7.76
CA ALA A 368 -6.56 -13.34 7.36
C ALA A 368 -7.37 -14.31 8.22
N GLU A 369 -6.80 -15.44 8.60
CA GLU A 369 -7.44 -16.39 9.53
C GLU A 369 -7.71 -15.74 10.88
N LYS A 370 -6.76 -14.98 11.43
CA LYS A 370 -6.98 -14.17 12.65
C LYS A 370 -8.11 -13.16 12.47
N LEU A 371 -8.12 -12.45 11.35
CA LEU A 371 -9.13 -11.43 11.04
C LEU A 371 -10.53 -12.03 10.89
N ILE A 372 -10.66 -13.10 10.10
CA ILE A 372 -11.93 -13.78 9.81
C ILE A 372 -12.45 -14.49 11.05
N SER A 373 -11.61 -15.27 11.76
CA SER A 373 -12.05 -15.95 12.98
C SER A 373 -12.42 -14.96 14.09
N GLY A 374 -11.72 -13.83 14.16
CA GLY A 374 -12.06 -12.72 15.03
C GLY A 374 -13.43 -12.15 14.67
N LEU A 375 -13.61 -11.68 13.45
CA LEU A 375 -14.76 -10.86 13.06
C LEU A 375 -15.91 -11.65 12.43
N SER A 376 -15.88 -12.98 12.34
CA SER A 376 -16.95 -13.76 11.70
C SER A 376 -18.30 -13.58 12.39
N VAL A 377 -18.30 -13.60 13.73
CA VAL A 377 -19.51 -13.40 14.54
C VAL A 377 -19.99 -11.95 14.40
N GLU A 378 -19.08 -10.99 14.53
CA GLU A 378 -19.37 -9.56 14.36
C GLU A 378 -19.88 -9.24 12.94
N GLY A 379 -19.33 -9.87 11.90
CA GLY A 379 -19.73 -9.67 10.51
C GLY A 379 -21.13 -10.17 10.21
N LYS A 380 -21.53 -11.33 10.78
CA LYS A 380 -22.93 -11.80 10.72
C LYS A 380 -23.87 -10.82 11.40
N ARG A 381 -23.51 -10.39 12.62
CA ARG A 381 -24.27 -9.39 13.38
C ARG A 381 -24.40 -8.07 12.63
N TRP A 382 -23.33 -7.60 11.95
CA TRP A 382 -23.40 -6.38 11.15
C TRP A 382 -24.33 -6.54 9.95
N LYS A 383 -24.33 -7.69 9.26
CA LYS A 383 -25.28 -7.98 8.18
C LYS A 383 -26.73 -7.89 8.67
N GLU A 384 -27.03 -8.52 9.80
CA GLU A 384 -28.35 -8.45 10.44
C GLU A 384 -28.69 -7.02 10.88
N SER A 385 -27.72 -6.32 11.47
CA SER A 385 -27.88 -4.93 11.95
C SER A 385 -28.16 -3.98 10.78
N VAL A 386 -27.47 -4.12 9.65
CA VAL A 386 -27.69 -3.31 8.43
C VAL A 386 -29.12 -3.49 7.91
N ALA A 387 -29.63 -4.73 7.89
CA ALA A 387 -31.02 -4.99 7.50
C ALA A 387 -32.00 -4.32 8.48
N SER A 388 -31.82 -4.54 9.79
CA SER A 388 -32.68 -3.94 10.82
C SER A 388 -32.62 -2.40 10.86
N LEU A 389 -31.46 -1.81 10.56
CA LEU A 389 -31.28 -0.37 10.43
C LEU A 389 -31.98 0.16 9.17
N GLY A 390 -32.02 -0.61 8.08
CA GLY A 390 -32.82 -0.30 6.91
C GLY A 390 -34.31 -0.15 7.24
N ASP A 391 -34.86 -1.15 7.93
CA ASP A 391 -36.27 -1.13 8.38
C ASP A 391 -36.51 0.00 9.39
N GLY A 392 -35.57 0.21 10.32
CA GLY A 392 -35.62 1.28 11.31
C GLY A 392 -35.57 2.69 10.71
N ILE A 393 -34.81 2.91 9.62
CA ILE A 393 -34.76 4.18 8.90
C ILE A 393 -36.13 4.50 8.27
N LEU A 394 -36.86 3.49 7.78
CA LEU A 394 -38.20 3.67 7.25
C LEU A 394 -39.19 3.95 8.40
N ALA A 395 -39.22 3.10 9.42
CA ALA A 395 -40.13 3.22 10.57
C ALA A 395 -39.96 4.52 11.37
N MET A 396 -38.76 5.10 11.36
CA MET A 396 -38.46 6.37 12.03
C MET A 396 -39.35 7.52 11.56
N VAL A 397 -39.84 7.50 10.32
CA VAL A 397 -40.70 8.55 9.76
C VAL A 397 -41.93 8.76 10.66
N GLY A 398 -42.68 7.68 10.96
CA GLY A 398 -43.84 7.71 11.83
C GLY A 398 -43.47 7.90 13.31
N ASP A 399 -42.46 7.20 13.82
CA ASP A 399 -42.09 7.29 15.24
C ASP A 399 -41.65 8.70 15.64
N THR A 400 -40.87 9.36 14.76
CA THR A 400 -40.39 10.74 14.99
C THR A 400 -41.53 11.74 14.86
N PHE A 401 -42.48 11.50 13.97
CA PHE A 401 -43.67 12.32 13.84
C PHE A 401 -44.53 12.27 15.11
N LEU A 402 -44.81 11.07 15.62
CA LEU A 402 -45.55 10.88 16.87
C LEU A 402 -44.81 11.51 18.06
N ALA A 403 -43.48 11.46 18.09
CA ALA A 403 -42.66 12.11 19.10
C ALA A 403 -42.75 13.64 19.07
N ALA A 404 -42.70 14.24 17.88
CA ALA A 404 -42.89 15.67 17.71
C ALA A 404 -44.32 16.11 18.06
N ALA A 405 -45.33 15.32 17.69
CA ALA A 405 -46.74 15.54 18.04
C ALA A 405 -46.95 15.51 19.56
N SER A 406 -46.38 14.51 20.22
CA SER A 406 -46.38 14.37 21.67
C SER A 406 -45.78 15.64 22.32
N ILE A 407 -44.57 16.03 21.93
CA ILE A 407 -43.90 17.21 22.50
C ILE A 407 -44.69 18.52 22.31
N SER A 408 -45.39 18.65 21.18
CA SER A 408 -46.06 19.90 20.82
C SER A 408 -47.43 20.08 21.48
N TYR A 409 -48.17 18.98 21.70
CA TYR A 409 -49.59 19.07 22.07
C TYR A 409 -49.92 18.46 23.43
N TYR A 410 -49.33 17.33 23.80
CA TYR A 410 -49.91 16.53 24.88
C TYR A 410 -49.46 16.96 26.30
N GLY A 411 -48.55 17.93 26.43
CA GLY A 411 -47.90 18.28 27.70
C GLY A 411 -48.85 18.78 28.79
N ALA A 412 -49.86 19.57 28.46
CA ALA A 412 -50.82 20.09 29.45
C ALA A 412 -51.84 19.04 29.93
N PHE A 413 -52.00 17.94 29.19
CA PHE A 413 -52.97 16.89 29.50
C PHE A 413 -52.46 15.95 30.59
N THR A 414 -53.37 15.24 31.24
CA THR A 414 -53.05 14.16 32.19
C THR A 414 -52.60 12.90 31.46
N GLY A 415 -51.88 12.01 32.14
CA GLY A 415 -51.35 10.77 31.54
C GLY A 415 -52.39 9.92 30.79
N SER A 416 -53.60 9.78 31.33
CA SER A 416 -54.69 9.04 30.67
C SER A 416 -55.12 9.68 29.34
N PHE A 417 -55.26 11.00 29.31
CA PHE A 417 -55.56 11.74 28.08
C PHE A 417 -54.42 11.63 27.06
N ARG A 418 -53.17 11.74 27.53
CA ARG A 418 -51.98 11.58 26.66
C ARG A 418 -51.96 10.22 25.99
N GLN A 419 -52.25 9.14 26.73
CA GLN A 419 -52.30 7.79 26.18
C GLN A 419 -53.40 7.68 25.11
N ASN A 420 -54.60 8.18 25.38
CA ASN A 420 -55.71 8.17 24.41
C ASN A 420 -55.39 8.99 23.15
N MET A 421 -54.72 10.14 23.28
CA MET A 421 -54.26 10.95 22.15
C MET A 421 -53.27 10.17 21.28
N VAL A 422 -52.26 9.57 21.91
CA VAL A 422 -51.24 8.78 21.23
C VAL A 422 -51.82 7.56 20.53
N ASP A 423 -52.74 6.84 21.18
CA ASP A 423 -53.41 5.67 20.59
C ASP A 423 -54.24 6.06 19.37
N CYS A 424 -55.00 7.16 19.46
CA CYS A 424 -55.74 7.73 18.33
C CYS A 424 -54.81 8.13 17.17
N TRP A 425 -53.69 8.81 17.47
CA TRP A 425 -52.75 9.22 16.43
C TRP A 425 -52.03 8.03 15.80
N ARG A 426 -51.72 6.99 16.57
CA ARG A 426 -51.11 5.75 16.07
C ARG A 426 -52.05 5.03 15.12
N GLU A 427 -53.33 4.89 15.46
CA GLU A 427 -54.34 4.32 14.57
C GLU A 427 -54.39 5.07 13.23
N LYS A 428 -54.34 6.41 13.26
CA LYS A 428 -54.31 7.23 12.04
C LYS A 428 -53.02 7.10 11.23
N VAL A 429 -51.87 6.95 11.88
CA VAL A 429 -50.60 6.64 11.21
C VAL A 429 -50.69 5.31 10.46
N GLU A 430 -51.30 4.30 11.06
CA GLU A 430 -51.52 2.98 10.46
C GLU A 430 -52.54 3.04 9.30
N GLU A 431 -53.67 3.73 9.47
CA GLU A 431 -54.66 3.95 8.40
C GLU A 431 -54.04 4.66 7.18
N LEU A 432 -53.19 5.67 7.40
CA LEU A 432 -52.52 6.43 6.35
C LEU A 432 -51.26 5.74 5.79
N GLN A 433 -50.97 4.52 6.25
CA GLN A 433 -49.83 3.71 5.81
C GLN A 433 -48.48 4.44 5.95
N ILE A 434 -48.33 5.26 7.00
CA ILE A 434 -47.06 5.91 7.30
C ILE A 434 -46.16 4.88 8.01
N PRO A 435 -44.94 4.61 7.50
CA PRO A 435 -44.05 3.64 8.12
C PRO A 435 -43.74 3.99 9.58
N CYS A 436 -43.98 3.05 10.48
CA CYS A 436 -43.84 3.21 11.92
C CYS A 436 -43.40 1.89 12.56
N SER A 437 -42.81 1.94 13.76
CA SER A 437 -42.40 0.72 14.46
C SER A 437 -43.63 -0.12 14.86
N GLN A 438 -43.54 -1.43 14.60
CA GLN A 438 -44.59 -2.42 14.93
C GLN A 438 -44.82 -2.55 16.44
N ALA A 439 -43.80 -2.29 17.25
CA ALA A 439 -43.93 -2.22 18.71
C ALA A 439 -44.81 -1.03 19.13
N LYS A 440 -45.43 -1.11 20.31
CA LYS A 440 -46.22 -0.01 20.88
C LYS A 440 -45.33 1.24 21.01
N TYR A 441 -45.78 2.36 20.45
CA TYR A 441 -45.05 3.62 20.52
C TYR A 441 -44.95 4.09 21.96
N SER A 442 -43.77 4.59 22.32
CA SER A 442 -43.51 5.28 23.58
C SER A 442 -42.53 6.41 23.34
N LEU A 443 -42.82 7.59 23.87
CA LEU A 443 -41.93 8.75 23.77
C LEU A 443 -40.56 8.44 24.39
N ALA A 444 -40.55 7.73 25.53
CA ALA A 444 -39.34 7.28 26.21
C ALA A 444 -38.46 6.37 25.35
N THR A 445 -39.04 5.49 24.54
CA THR A 445 -38.26 4.61 23.64
C THR A 445 -37.68 5.38 22.45
N THR A 446 -38.44 6.34 21.90
CA THR A 446 -38.03 7.08 20.69
C THR A 446 -36.98 8.17 20.99
N LEU A 447 -37.15 8.91 22.09
CA LEU A 447 -36.34 10.08 22.45
C LEU A 447 -35.59 9.95 23.78
N GLY A 448 -35.98 9.02 24.63
CA GLY A 448 -35.36 8.82 25.94
C GLY A 448 -34.07 8.01 25.86
N SER A 449 -33.09 8.41 26.68
CA SER A 449 -31.91 7.61 26.95
C SER A 449 -32.10 6.89 28.29
N PRO A 450 -31.98 5.55 28.37
CA PRO A 450 -32.11 4.83 29.63
C PRO A 450 -31.17 5.34 30.73
N VAL A 451 -30.00 5.86 30.34
CA VAL A 451 -29.00 6.43 31.26
C VAL A 451 -29.47 7.76 31.83
N GLU A 452 -29.95 8.64 30.95
CA GLU A 452 -30.44 9.97 31.32
C GLU A 452 -31.72 9.86 32.15
N ILE A 453 -32.62 8.95 31.78
CA ILE A 453 -33.83 8.64 32.55
C ILE A 453 -33.44 8.15 33.95
N ARG A 454 -32.44 7.27 34.07
CA ARG A 454 -31.98 6.80 35.37
C ARG A 454 -31.34 7.92 36.20
N GLU A 455 -30.56 8.78 35.57
CA GLU A 455 -29.97 9.96 36.22
C GLU A 455 -31.06 10.90 36.74
N TRP A 456 -32.10 11.17 35.95
CA TRP A 456 -33.25 11.95 36.40
C TRP A 456 -33.92 11.31 37.63
N GLN A 457 -34.11 9.99 37.61
CA GLN A 457 -34.70 9.27 38.74
C GLN A 457 -33.85 9.37 40.01
N LEU A 458 -32.53 9.25 39.90
CA LEU A 458 -31.60 9.46 41.02
C LEU A 458 -31.67 10.91 41.54
N ASN A 459 -31.87 11.86 40.65
CA ASN A 459 -32.07 13.27 40.97
C ASN A 459 -33.49 13.60 41.46
N GLY A 460 -34.32 12.59 41.75
CA GLY A 460 -35.63 12.77 42.38
C GLY A 460 -36.81 12.90 41.40
N LEU A 461 -36.60 12.59 40.11
CA LEU A 461 -37.73 12.35 39.21
C LEU A 461 -38.44 11.04 39.62
N PRO A 462 -39.76 11.01 39.71
CA PRO A 462 -40.47 9.76 39.98
C PRO A 462 -40.27 8.71 38.86
N THR A 463 -40.41 7.43 39.19
CA THR A 463 -40.09 6.32 38.26
C THR A 463 -41.22 5.96 37.30
N ASP A 464 -42.37 6.60 37.40
CA ASP A 464 -43.52 6.32 36.55
C ASP A 464 -43.33 6.84 35.11
N GLY A 465 -44.13 6.30 34.18
CA GLY A 465 -44.06 6.64 32.76
C GLY A 465 -44.41 8.10 32.48
N ASN A 466 -45.38 8.69 33.19
CA ASN A 466 -45.81 10.07 32.97
C ASN A 466 -44.71 11.05 33.39
N SER A 467 -44.04 10.79 34.50
CA SER A 467 -42.90 11.58 34.98
C SER A 467 -41.73 11.52 34.01
N THR A 468 -41.46 10.34 33.43
CA THR A 468 -40.45 10.17 32.39
C THR A 468 -40.78 10.99 31.14
N ASP A 469 -42.02 10.91 30.66
CA ASP A 469 -42.49 11.71 29.52
C ASP A 469 -42.41 13.21 29.81
N ASN A 470 -42.78 13.64 31.02
CA ASN A 470 -42.67 15.02 31.47
C ASN A 470 -41.23 15.54 31.43
N ALA A 471 -40.26 14.73 31.83
CA ALA A 471 -38.84 15.10 31.74
C ALA A 471 -38.36 15.22 30.30
N ILE A 472 -38.82 14.34 29.39
CA ILE A 472 -38.53 14.42 27.96
C ILE A 472 -39.14 15.69 27.36
N LEU A 473 -40.40 15.98 27.67
CA LEU A 473 -41.09 17.22 27.27
C LEU A 473 -40.29 18.46 27.69
N ALA A 474 -39.84 18.50 28.94
CA ALA A 474 -39.18 19.64 29.53
C ALA A 474 -37.77 19.88 28.93
N THR A 475 -37.09 18.81 28.52
CA THR A 475 -35.72 18.86 28.02
C THR A 475 -35.60 18.93 26.50
N ARG A 476 -36.56 18.35 25.76
CA ARG A 476 -36.55 18.25 24.29
C ARG A 476 -37.43 19.28 23.58
N GLY A 477 -38.34 19.94 24.31
CA GLY A 477 -39.16 21.03 23.78
C GLY A 477 -38.33 22.24 23.34
N GLU A 478 -38.79 22.93 22.29
CA GLU A 478 -38.11 24.14 21.82
C GLU A 478 -38.44 25.37 22.67
N ARG A 479 -39.67 25.46 23.18
CA ARG A 479 -40.09 26.53 24.09
C ARG A 479 -39.73 26.19 25.52
N TRP A 480 -39.59 27.21 26.37
CA TRP A 480 -39.27 27.01 27.77
C TRP A 480 -40.41 26.27 28.50
N PRO A 481 -40.09 25.29 29.37
CA PRO A 481 -41.11 24.53 30.08
C PRO A 481 -41.71 25.32 31.24
N LEU A 482 -43.04 25.40 31.27
CA LEU A 482 -43.85 25.82 32.41
C LEU A 482 -44.51 24.59 33.01
N MET A 483 -44.06 24.20 34.19
CA MET A 483 -44.45 22.96 34.86
C MET A 483 -45.50 23.24 35.93
N ILE A 484 -46.70 22.67 35.74
CA ILE A 484 -47.78 22.67 36.72
C ILE A 484 -47.44 21.60 37.77
N ASP A 485 -46.87 22.03 38.88
CA ASP A 485 -46.22 21.19 39.88
C ASP A 485 -46.71 21.48 41.31
N PRO A 486 -48.00 21.19 41.62
CA PRO A 486 -48.55 21.43 42.95
C PRO A 486 -47.85 20.64 44.07
N GLN A 487 -47.22 19.50 43.74
CA GLN A 487 -46.49 18.65 44.69
C GLN A 487 -44.99 18.97 44.79
N GLY A 488 -44.46 19.88 43.97
CA GLY A 488 -43.04 20.26 43.96
C GLY A 488 -42.08 19.16 43.47
N GLN A 489 -42.57 18.17 42.71
CA GLN A 489 -41.75 17.07 42.18
C GLN A 489 -40.79 17.55 41.09
N ALA A 490 -41.31 18.32 40.11
CA ALA A 490 -40.50 18.89 39.05
C ALA A 490 -39.45 19.85 39.62
N ASN A 491 -39.85 20.67 40.60
CA ASN A 491 -38.98 21.61 41.27
C ASN A 491 -37.78 20.93 41.95
N LYS A 492 -38.03 19.86 42.73
CA LYS A 492 -36.98 19.06 43.38
C LYS A 492 -36.03 18.43 42.36
N TRP A 493 -36.59 17.86 41.28
CA TRP A 493 -35.84 17.22 40.22
C TRP A 493 -34.91 18.20 39.48
N ILE A 494 -35.42 19.36 39.06
CA ILE A 494 -34.64 20.37 38.35
C ILE A 494 -33.54 20.95 39.24
N LYS A 495 -33.83 21.23 40.52
CA LYS A 495 -32.83 21.72 41.48
C LYS A 495 -31.62 20.80 41.63
N LYS A 496 -31.84 19.48 41.60
CA LYS A 496 -30.77 18.49 41.69
C LYS A 496 -30.07 18.26 40.35
N THR A 497 -30.81 18.29 39.24
CA THR A 497 -30.29 17.95 37.91
C THR A 497 -29.50 19.08 37.27
N GLN A 498 -30.00 20.32 37.36
CA GLN A 498 -29.44 21.48 36.65
C GLN A 498 -28.75 22.49 37.58
N VAL A 499 -28.93 22.33 38.89
CA VAL A 499 -28.44 23.25 39.94
C VAL A 499 -28.68 24.73 39.54
N PRO A 500 -29.92 25.10 39.18
CA PRO A 500 -30.24 26.44 38.70
C PRO A 500 -30.14 27.48 39.82
N GLU A 501 -29.94 28.74 39.42
CA GLU A 501 -30.27 29.87 40.29
C GLU A 501 -31.78 29.95 40.46
N VAL A 502 -32.26 30.08 41.70
CA VAL A 502 -33.69 30.00 42.03
C VAL A 502 -34.21 31.39 42.37
N THR A 503 -35.31 31.78 41.73
CA THR A 503 -35.95 33.08 41.94
C THR A 503 -37.47 32.98 41.86
N LYS A 504 -38.17 34.07 42.17
CA LYS A 504 -39.63 34.20 42.07
C LYS A 504 -39.98 35.46 41.29
N MET A 505 -41.19 35.53 40.74
CA MET A 505 -41.66 36.73 40.04
C MET A 505 -41.71 37.98 40.94
N THR A 506 -41.98 37.80 42.23
CA THR A 506 -41.99 38.91 43.19
C THR A 506 -40.59 39.48 43.54
N ASN A 507 -39.51 38.89 43.01
CA ASN A 507 -38.15 39.34 43.30
C ASN A 507 -37.80 40.59 42.48
N ALA A 508 -37.59 41.73 43.13
CA ALA A 508 -37.19 42.98 42.49
C ALA A 508 -35.87 42.88 41.67
N ASN A 509 -35.02 41.89 41.96
CA ASN A 509 -33.77 41.65 41.23
C ASN A 509 -33.88 40.54 40.15
N LEU A 510 -35.10 40.13 39.76
CA LEU A 510 -35.33 39.08 38.77
C LEU A 510 -34.54 39.31 37.47
N LEU A 511 -34.66 40.50 36.87
CA LEU A 511 -33.98 40.82 35.60
C LEU A 511 -32.45 40.81 35.72
N ARG A 512 -31.90 41.26 36.85
CA ARG A 512 -30.45 41.22 37.10
C ARG A 512 -29.95 39.77 37.26
N SER A 513 -30.72 38.94 37.95
CA SER A 513 -30.39 37.51 38.14
C SER A 513 -30.45 36.78 36.80
N LEU A 514 -31.46 37.09 35.98
CA LEU A 514 -31.61 36.58 34.62
C LEU A 514 -30.46 37.02 33.71
N GLU A 515 -30.08 38.30 33.72
CA GLU A 515 -28.92 38.82 32.99
C GLU A 515 -27.63 38.09 33.38
N SER A 516 -27.39 37.93 34.68
CA SER A 516 -26.23 37.21 35.21
C SER A 516 -26.20 35.76 34.71
N CYS A 517 -27.32 35.04 34.85
CA CYS A 517 -27.44 33.65 34.41
C CYS A 517 -27.18 33.50 32.90
N ILE A 518 -27.71 34.42 32.08
CA ILE A 518 -27.51 34.41 30.62
C ILE A 518 -26.03 34.61 30.27
N ARG A 519 -25.34 35.58 30.90
CA ARG A 519 -23.92 35.86 30.64
C ARG A 519 -23.00 34.72 31.08
N VAL A 520 -23.27 34.10 32.23
CA VAL A 520 -22.37 33.12 32.87
C VAL A 520 -22.73 31.66 32.52
N ARG A 521 -23.72 31.44 31.63
CA ARG A 521 -24.20 30.10 31.21
C ARG A 521 -24.88 29.29 32.32
N PHE A 522 -25.45 29.96 33.31
CA PHE A 522 -26.19 29.28 34.38
C PHE A 522 -27.67 29.15 34.03
N SER A 523 -28.31 28.08 34.50
CA SER A 523 -29.76 27.91 34.36
C SER A 523 -30.52 28.69 35.43
N LEU A 524 -31.70 29.19 35.09
CA LEU A 524 -32.57 29.93 36.01
C LEU A 524 -33.88 29.18 36.22
N LEU A 525 -34.32 29.04 37.47
CA LEU A 525 -35.62 28.49 37.86
C LEU A 525 -36.49 29.59 38.48
N ILE A 526 -37.61 29.90 37.83
CA ILE A 526 -38.64 30.80 38.38
C ILE A 526 -39.72 29.94 39.04
N GLU A 527 -39.91 30.14 40.34
CA GLU A 527 -40.87 29.40 41.16
C GLU A 527 -42.18 30.16 41.38
N ASP A 528 -43.23 29.37 41.63
CA ASP A 528 -44.53 29.83 42.11
C ASP A 528 -45.15 30.91 41.20
N ILE A 529 -45.08 30.74 39.88
CA ILE A 529 -45.77 31.64 38.94
C ILE A 529 -47.28 31.48 39.09
N GLU A 530 -47.99 32.60 39.10
CA GLU A 530 -49.46 32.63 39.07
C GLU A 530 -49.98 32.46 37.64
N GLU A 531 -51.05 33.17 37.25
CA GLU A 531 -51.67 33.04 35.93
C GLU A 531 -51.12 34.04 34.89
N SER A 532 -50.34 35.03 35.34
CA SER A 532 -49.72 36.06 34.49
C SER A 532 -48.19 35.96 34.46
N LEU A 533 -47.61 36.13 33.27
CA LEU A 533 -46.17 36.28 33.08
C LEU A 533 -45.80 37.76 32.93
N GLU A 534 -44.68 38.17 33.53
CA GLU A 534 -44.20 39.55 33.40
C GLU A 534 -43.77 39.87 31.96
N PRO A 535 -44.22 41.01 31.37
CA PRO A 535 -43.82 41.41 30.03
C PRO A 535 -42.31 41.57 29.82
N ALA A 536 -41.56 41.86 30.89
CA ALA A 536 -40.11 42.00 30.83
C ALA A 536 -39.38 40.68 30.47
N LEU A 537 -40.03 39.53 30.64
CA LEU A 537 -39.48 38.23 30.22
C LEU A 537 -39.73 37.92 28.74
N GLU A 538 -40.54 38.71 28.04
CA GLU A 538 -40.93 38.45 26.65
C GLU A 538 -39.74 38.18 25.71
N PRO A 539 -38.64 38.96 25.75
CA PRO A 539 -37.49 38.72 24.87
C PRO A 539 -36.89 37.33 25.08
N ILE A 540 -36.80 36.86 26.33
CA ILE A 540 -36.26 35.53 26.65
C ILE A 540 -37.25 34.43 26.27
N LEU A 541 -38.54 34.63 26.54
CA LEU A 541 -39.58 33.65 26.23
C LEU A 541 -39.69 33.40 24.72
N GLN A 542 -39.57 34.45 23.91
CA GLN A 542 -39.55 34.34 22.45
C GLN A 542 -38.19 33.98 21.87
N LYS A 543 -37.13 33.98 22.69
CA LYS A 543 -35.73 33.85 22.25
C LYS A 543 -35.37 34.88 21.16
N ALA A 544 -35.76 36.13 21.39
CA ALA A 544 -35.57 37.26 20.48
C ALA A 544 -34.09 37.73 20.45
N VAL A 545 -33.21 36.83 20.02
CA VAL A 545 -31.77 37.08 19.89
C VAL A 545 -31.45 37.77 18.57
N PHE A 546 -30.47 38.67 18.59
CA PHE A 546 -29.98 39.38 17.41
C PHE A 546 -28.46 39.38 17.36
N LYS A 547 -27.90 39.58 16.17
CA LYS A 547 -26.44 39.64 15.98
C LYS A 547 -26.00 41.08 15.79
N GLN A 548 -25.04 41.53 16.59
CA GLN A 548 -24.43 42.85 16.48
C GLN A 548 -22.92 42.74 16.73
N GLY A 549 -22.11 43.27 15.82
CA GLY A 549 -20.65 43.25 15.96
C GLY A 549 -20.03 41.84 16.11
N GLY A 550 -20.65 40.81 15.50
CA GLY A 550 -20.20 39.41 15.60
C GLY A 550 -20.61 38.68 16.89
N ARG A 551 -21.25 39.37 17.84
CA ARG A 551 -21.80 38.79 19.08
C ARG A 551 -23.29 38.50 18.91
N VAL A 552 -23.78 37.49 19.62
CA VAL A 552 -25.21 37.20 19.75
C VAL A 552 -25.69 37.87 21.02
N LEU A 553 -26.62 38.79 20.91
CA LEU A 553 -27.14 39.60 22.01
C LEU A 553 -28.65 39.37 22.17
N ILE A 554 -29.17 39.68 23.34
CA ILE A 554 -30.60 39.73 23.64
C ILE A 554 -30.91 41.00 24.43
N HIS A 555 -32.01 41.65 24.08
CA HIS A 555 -32.45 42.87 24.75
C HIS A 555 -33.24 42.51 26.01
N LEU A 556 -32.80 42.96 27.18
CA LEU A 556 -33.45 42.67 28.45
C LEU A 556 -33.55 43.96 29.29
N GLY A 557 -34.78 44.45 29.48
CA GLY A 557 -35.00 45.75 30.10
C GLY A 557 -34.35 46.86 29.28
N ASP A 558 -33.44 47.63 29.88
CA ASP A 558 -32.71 48.73 29.22
C ASP A 558 -31.32 48.32 28.70
N SER A 559 -30.96 47.04 28.76
CA SER A 559 -29.59 46.55 28.49
C SER A 559 -29.56 45.44 27.44
N ASP A 560 -28.51 45.46 26.61
CA ASP A 560 -28.18 44.37 25.70
C ASP A 560 -27.20 43.40 26.37
N VAL A 561 -27.62 42.14 26.44
CA VAL A 561 -26.90 41.08 27.17
C VAL A 561 -26.34 40.08 26.19
N ASP A 562 -25.09 39.64 26.40
CA ASP A 562 -24.50 38.53 25.64
C ASP A 562 -25.30 37.26 25.85
N TYR A 563 -25.88 36.74 24.77
CA TYR A 563 -26.69 35.55 24.82
C TYR A 563 -25.85 34.31 24.55
N ASP A 564 -25.83 33.40 25.53
CA ASP A 564 -25.26 32.07 25.34
C ASP A 564 -26.34 31.03 24.99
N PRO A 565 -26.19 30.26 23.90
CA PRO A 565 -27.14 29.20 23.53
C PRO A 565 -27.30 28.08 24.56
N ALA A 566 -26.36 27.91 25.49
CA ALA A 566 -26.43 26.91 26.55
C ALA A 566 -27.34 27.30 27.72
N PHE A 567 -27.72 28.58 27.84
CA PHE A 567 -28.65 29.06 28.87
C PHE A 567 -29.96 28.26 28.86
N LYS A 568 -30.51 27.98 30.04
CA LYS A 568 -31.80 27.28 30.22
C LYS A 568 -32.68 28.01 31.24
N LEU A 569 -33.93 28.24 30.86
CA LEU A 569 -34.97 28.77 31.74
C LEU A 569 -35.98 27.68 32.10
N TRP A 570 -36.28 27.56 33.39
CA TRP A 570 -37.27 26.65 33.95
C TRP A 570 -38.33 27.44 34.70
N ILE A 571 -39.59 27.05 34.55
CA ILE A 571 -40.71 27.73 35.19
C ILE A 571 -41.58 26.70 35.91
N THR A 572 -41.98 26.99 37.15
CA THR A 572 -42.88 26.15 37.93
C THR A 572 -44.04 26.95 38.53
N THR A 573 -45.20 26.32 38.68
CA THR A 573 -46.34 26.85 39.44
C THR A 573 -46.86 25.81 40.42
N LYS A 574 -47.28 26.25 41.60
CA LYS A 574 -48.01 25.42 42.58
C LYS A 574 -49.51 25.43 42.35
N CYS A 575 -50.02 26.29 41.48
CA CYS A 575 -51.44 26.30 41.15
C CYS A 575 -51.78 24.97 40.47
N ALA A 576 -52.71 24.20 41.03
CA ALA A 576 -53.04 22.86 40.53
C ALA A 576 -53.86 22.87 39.24
N ASN A 577 -54.61 23.96 39.00
CA ASN A 577 -55.42 24.17 37.80
C ASN A 577 -55.37 25.64 37.35
N PRO A 578 -54.19 26.13 36.91
CA PRO A 578 -54.05 27.52 36.45
C PRO A 578 -54.75 27.71 35.11
N HIS A 579 -55.38 28.87 34.93
CA HIS A 579 -55.98 29.26 33.67
C HIS A 579 -55.04 30.15 32.84
N TYR A 580 -54.13 29.52 32.10
CA TYR A 580 -53.26 30.24 31.18
C TYR A 580 -53.96 30.55 29.86
N LEU A 581 -54.01 31.83 29.49
CA LEU A 581 -54.58 32.29 28.22
C LEU A 581 -53.74 31.80 27.01
N PRO A 582 -54.31 31.77 25.79
CA PRO A 582 -53.61 31.35 24.58
C PRO A 582 -52.27 32.05 24.34
N GLU A 583 -52.13 33.30 24.79
CA GLU A 583 -50.88 34.06 24.71
C GLU A 583 -49.71 33.36 25.42
N VAL A 584 -49.96 32.73 26.57
CA VAL A 584 -48.95 31.97 27.31
C VAL A 584 -48.59 30.69 26.56
N TYR A 585 -49.57 29.99 25.99
CA TYR A 585 -49.38 28.77 25.19
C TYR A 585 -48.54 28.99 23.92
N ILE A 586 -48.40 30.22 23.43
CA ILE A 586 -47.54 30.59 22.28
C ILE A 586 -46.07 30.74 22.72
N LYS A 587 -45.83 31.06 24.00
CA LYS A 587 -44.51 31.43 24.54
C LYS A 587 -43.82 30.27 25.24
N VAL A 588 -44.56 29.45 25.97
CA VAL A 588 -44.02 28.35 26.79
C VAL A 588 -44.66 27.02 26.45
N THR A 589 -43.97 25.92 26.77
CA THR A 589 -44.55 24.58 26.74
C THR A 589 -45.11 24.26 28.12
N ILE A 590 -46.43 24.14 28.23
CA ILE A 590 -47.09 23.78 29.49
C ILE A 590 -47.00 22.27 29.69
N ILE A 591 -46.52 21.86 30.86
CA ILE A 591 -46.31 20.46 31.22
C ILE A 591 -47.00 20.18 32.55
N ASN A 592 -47.91 19.22 32.53
CA ASN A 592 -48.65 18.82 33.72
C ASN A 592 -47.86 17.79 34.53
N PHE A 593 -47.33 18.21 35.68
CA PHE A 593 -46.66 17.37 36.68
C PHE A 593 -47.58 17.01 37.85
N THR A 594 -48.88 17.26 37.74
CA THR A 594 -49.84 16.86 38.79
C THR A 594 -49.84 15.34 38.95
N VAL A 595 -49.63 14.88 40.19
CA VAL A 595 -49.68 13.46 40.52
C VAL A 595 -51.12 12.94 40.38
N THR A 596 -51.33 11.90 39.58
CA THR A 596 -52.60 11.16 39.48
C THR A 596 -52.61 9.97 40.44
N MET A 597 -53.78 9.41 40.78
CA MET A 597 -53.85 8.22 41.66
C MET A 597 -53.03 7.05 41.12
N THR A 598 -53.15 6.74 39.82
CA THR A 598 -52.32 5.73 39.16
C THR A 598 -50.82 6.09 39.19
N GLY A 599 -50.46 7.35 38.99
CA GLY A 599 -49.07 7.80 39.11
C GLY A 599 -48.55 7.66 40.54
N LEU A 600 -49.38 7.93 41.56
CA LEU A 600 -49.04 7.75 42.96
C LEU A 600 -48.88 6.27 43.32
N GLU A 601 -49.75 5.39 42.82
CA GLU A 601 -49.63 3.95 42.98
C GLU A 601 -48.30 3.43 42.41
N ASP A 602 -47.96 3.82 41.18
CA ASP A 602 -46.68 3.46 40.55
C ASP A 602 -45.48 4.03 41.32
N GLN A 603 -45.62 5.23 41.87
CA GLN A 603 -44.59 5.88 42.69
C GLN A 603 -44.40 5.15 44.02
N LEU A 604 -45.47 4.81 44.72
CA LEU A 604 -45.44 4.05 45.98
C LEU A 604 -44.94 2.62 45.76
N LEU A 605 -45.28 1.99 44.64
CA LEU A 605 -44.70 0.72 44.23
C LEU A 605 -43.20 0.87 43.96
N GLY A 606 -42.79 2.01 43.41
CA GLY A 606 -41.40 2.42 43.30
C GLY A 606 -40.70 2.58 44.65
N ASP A 607 -41.39 3.07 45.68
CA ASP A 607 -40.84 3.28 47.03
C ASP A 607 -40.67 1.98 47.84
N VAL A 608 -41.20 0.84 47.38
CA VAL A 608 -40.89 -0.52 47.89
C VAL A 608 -39.37 -0.79 47.87
N LYS A 609 -38.59 -0.02 47.10
CA LYS A 609 -37.12 0.04 47.17
C LYS A 609 -36.56 0.27 48.57
N HIS A 610 -37.28 0.97 49.44
CA HIS A 610 -36.87 1.20 50.83
C HIS A 610 -36.98 -0.05 51.71
N GLU A 611 -37.73 -1.07 51.30
CA GLU A 611 -37.78 -2.35 52.00
C GLU A 611 -36.50 -3.17 51.80
N ARG A 612 -35.82 -2.99 50.65
CA ARG A 612 -34.58 -3.67 50.29
C ARG A 612 -33.56 -2.71 49.65
N PRO A 613 -32.95 -1.81 50.44
CA PRO A 613 -31.98 -0.83 49.93
C PRO A 613 -30.75 -1.49 49.30
N ASP A 614 -30.38 -2.68 49.78
CA ASP A 614 -29.29 -3.49 49.23
C ASP A 614 -29.54 -3.94 47.78
N ILE A 615 -30.80 -4.21 47.41
CA ILE A 615 -31.18 -4.60 46.05
C ILE A 615 -31.21 -3.37 45.14
N GLU A 616 -31.73 -2.24 45.62
CA GLU A 616 -31.80 -1.02 44.81
C GLU A 616 -30.40 -0.43 44.53
N GLU A 617 -29.49 -0.48 45.51
CA GLU A 617 -28.09 -0.06 45.29
C GLU A 617 -27.39 -0.95 44.25
N LYS A 618 -27.59 -2.28 44.33
CA LYS A 618 -27.10 -3.21 43.32
C LYS A 618 -27.71 -2.92 41.94
N LYS A 619 -29.02 -2.69 41.87
CA LYS A 619 -29.72 -2.32 40.62
C LYS A 619 -29.18 -1.02 40.04
N ASN A 620 -28.97 0.01 40.86
CA ASN A 620 -28.35 1.27 40.46
C ASN A 620 -26.98 1.07 39.84
N ARG A 621 -26.11 0.36 40.56
CA ARG A 621 -24.76 0.06 40.09
C ARG A 621 -24.78 -0.74 38.79
N LEU A 622 -25.66 -1.72 38.68
CA LEU A 622 -25.81 -2.54 37.48
C LEU A 622 -26.30 -1.75 36.27
N VAL A 623 -27.29 -0.85 36.43
CA VAL A 623 -27.78 -0.01 35.32
C VAL A 623 -26.68 0.94 34.82
N VAL A 624 -25.93 1.56 35.73
CA VAL A 624 -24.79 2.43 35.35
C VAL A 624 -23.68 1.63 34.69
N THR A 625 -23.35 0.45 35.22
CA THR A 625 -22.32 -0.44 34.64
C THR A 625 -22.77 -0.90 33.26
N MET A 626 -24.03 -1.32 33.08
CA MET A 626 -24.57 -1.73 31.78
C MET A 626 -24.58 -0.59 30.75
N ALA A 627 -24.83 0.64 31.20
CA ALA A 627 -24.75 1.82 30.34
C ALA A 627 -23.31 2.09 29.89
N GLN A 628 -22.36 2.00 30.81
CA GLN A 628 -20.92 2.11 30.52
C GLN A 628 -20.46 0.99 29.58
N ASP A 629 -20.83 -0.26 29.87
CA ASP A 629 -20.54 -1.43 29.04
C ASP A 629 -21.12 -1.27 27.63
N LYS A 630 -22.38 -0.81 27.51
CA LYS A 630 -23.02 -0.55 26.20
C LYS A 630 -22.31 0.57 25.44
N LYS A 631 -21.89 1.63 26.13
CA LYS A 631 -21.11 2.72 25.53
C LYS A 631 -19.74 2.22 25.06
N GLN A 632 -19.02 1.49 25.91
CA GLN A 632 -17.71 0.93 25.56
C GLN A 632 -17.80 -0.04 24.39
N LEU A 633 -18.83 -0.89 24.33
CA LEU A 633 -19.08 -1.77 23.18
C LEU A 633 -19.29 -0.97 21.90
N LYS A 634 -20.07 0.11 21.97
CA LYS A 634 -20.29 1.02 20.83
C LYS A 634 -18.99 1.70 20.40
N ASP A 635 -18.21 2.23 21.34
CA ASP A 635 -16.94 2.92 21.05
C ASP A 635 -15.90 1.94 20.44
N ILE A 636 -15.84 0.70 20.94
CA ILE A 636 -15.00 -0.36 20.38
C ILE A 636 -15.44 -0.70 18.95
N GLU A 637 -16.74 -0.83 18.72
CA GLU A 637 -17.32 -1.11 17.40
C GLU A 637 -17.06 0.03 16.41
N ASP A 638 -17.31 1.28 16.81
CA ASP A 638 -17.02 2.46 16.00
C ASP A 638 -15.53 2.54 15.66
N ARG A 639 -14.64 2.20 16.60
CA ARG A 639 -13.20 2.14 16.36
C ARG A 639 -12.81 1.03 15.38
N ILE A 640 -13.42 -0.15 15.48
CA ILE A 640 -13.20 -1.28 14.56
C ILE A 640 -13.64 -0.86 13.15
N LEU A 641 -14.86 -0.31 13.01
CA LEU A 641 -15.40 0.11 11.72
C LEU A 641 -14.60 1.26 11.12
N GLN A 642 -14.17 2.22 11.93
CA GLN A 642 -13.30 3.32 11.48
C GLN A 642 -11.98 2.79 10.94
N LYS A 643 -11.27 1.97 11.72
CA LYS A 643 -10.00 1.37 11.31
C LYS A 643 -10.13 0.51 10.06
N LEU A 644 -11.21 -0.29 9.97
CA LEU A 644 -11.53 -1.02 8.75
C LEU A 644 -11.80 -0.07 7.60
N SER A 645 -12.51 1.05 7.78
CA SER A 645 -12.82 1.99 6.70
C SER A 645 -11.57 2.73 6.18
N GLU A 646 -10.68 3.15 7.08
CA GLU A 646 -9.47 3.93 6.79
C GLU A 646 -8.37 3.09 6.11
N SER A 647 -8.40 1.76 6.25
CA SER A 647 -7.42 0.89 5.60
C SER A 647 -7.54 0.98 4.07
N SER A 648 -6.52 1.54 3.43
CA SER A 648 -6.39 1.59 1.98
C SER A 648 -5.55 0.42 1.47
N GLY A 649 -5.95 -0.18 0.35
CA GLY A 649 -5.30 -1.38 -0.19
C GLY A 649 -5.70 -2.68 0.53
N ASN A 650 -4.79 -3.66 0.55
CA ASN A 650 -5.06 -4.97 1.14
C ASN A 650 -4.99 -4.90 2.67
N VAL A 651 -6.12 -5.16 3.34
CA VAL A 651 -6.24 -5.18 4.81
C VAL A 651 -5.26 -6.15 5.46
N LEU A 652 -4.86 -7.22 4.74
CA LEU A 652 -3.96 -8.25 5.24
C LEU A 652 -2.49 -7.80 5.36
N ASP A 653 -2.13 -6.66 4.77
CA ASP A 653 -0.76 -6.14 4.83
C ASP A 653 -0.52 -5.27 6.09
N ASP A 654 -1.58 -4.78 6.74
CA ASP A 654 -1.50 -3.99 7.98
C ASP A 654 -1.60 -4.87 9.24
N GLU A 655 -0.44 -5.23 9.79
CA GLU A 655 -0.36 -6.06 11.00
C GLU A 655 -0.86 -5.33 12.25
N GLY A 656 -0.60 -4.03 12.38
CA GLY A 656 -1.05 -3.24 13.53
C GLY A 656 -2.56 -3.09 13.60
N LEU A 657 -3.21 -3.01 12.44
CA LEU A 657 -4.66 -3.08 12.32
C LEU A 657 -5.19 -4.41 12.85
N ILE A 658 -4.67 -5.55 12.38
CA ILE A 658 -5.15 -6.89 12.75
C ILE A 658 -4.99 -7.14 14.25
N ASP A 659 -3.85 -6.78 14.83
CA ASP A 659 -3.62 -6.96 16.27
C ASP A 659 -4.56 -6.08 17.11
N THR A 660 -4.80 -4.84 16.67
CA THR A 660 -5.78 -3.96 17.35
C THR A 660 -7.20 -4.52 17.24
N LEU A 661 -7.57 -5.10 16.10
CA LEU A 661 -8.89 -5.70 15.90
C LEU A 661 -9.06 -6.92 16.80
N ALA A 662 -8.04 -7.78 16.89
CA ALA A 662 -8.04 -8.94 17.77
C ALA A 662 -8.20 -8.54 19.25
N SER A 663 -7.44 -7.55 19.73
CA SER A 663 -7.54 -7.06 21.12
C SER A 663 -8.88 -6.39 21.40
N SER A 664 -9.38 -5.61 20.45
CA SER A 664 -10.68 -4.92 20.55
C SER A 664 -11.83 -5.92 20.64
N ASN A 665 -11.77 -6.98 19.84
CA ASN A 665 -12.78 -8.03 19.84
C ASN A 665 -12.74 -8.88 21.12
N ALA A 666 -11.54 -9.24 21.61
CA ALA A 666 -11.40 -9.93 22.89
C ALA A 666 -12.04 -9.11 24.03
N THR A 667 -11.80 -7.79 24.05
CA THR A 667 -12.41 -6.87 25.02
C THR A 667 -13.94 -6.83 24.85
N SER A 668 -14.44 -6.73 23.61
CA SER A 668 -15.88 -6.77 23.30
C SER A 668 -16.56 -8.04 23.82
N LYS A 669 -15.94 -9.22 23.65
CA LYS A 669 -16.46 -10.50 24.17
C LYS A 669 -16.56 -10.49 25.70
N ILE A 670 -15.55 -9.96 26.40
CA ILE A 670 -15.57 -9.86 27.87
C ILE A 670 -16.71 -8.94 28.34
N ILE A 671 -16.87 -7.77 27.70
CA ILE A 671 -17.93 -6.83 28.06
C ILE A 671 -19.32 -7.41 27.76
N LYS A 672 -19.50 -8.14 26.64
CA LYS A 672 -20.77 -8.83 26.34
C LYS A 672 -21.15 -9.82 27.45
N VAL A 673 -20.19 -10.63 27.93
CA VAL A 673 -20.43 -11.56 29.05
C VAL A 673 -20.78 -10.82 30.35
N SER A 674 -20.11 -9.70 30.65
CA SER A 674 -20.46 -8.82 31.77
C SER A 674 -21.90 -8.29 31.65
N GLN A 675 -22.26 -7.85 30.45
CA GLN A 675 -23.58 -7.28 30.16
C GLN A 675 -24.69 -8.34 30.31
N ASP A 676 -24.47 -9.56 29.83
CA ASP A 676 -25.47 -10.64 29.92
C ASP A 676 -25.67 -11.10 31.36
N LYS A 677 -24.60 -11.18 32.17
CA LYS A 677 -24.71 -11.41 33.62
C LYS A 677 -25.49 -10.30 34.31
N SER A 678 -25.22 -9.05 33.94
CA SER A 678 -25.93 -7.89 34.49
C SER A 678 -27.41 -7.90 34.14
N LYS A 679 -27.77 -8.28 32.90
CA LYS A 679 -29.17 -8.47 32.48
C LYS A 679 -29.87 -9.56 33.27
N GLN A 680 -29.25 -10.75 33.39
CA GLN A 680 -29.80 -11.86 34.17
C GLN A 680 -30.01 -11.52 35.65
N THR A 681 -29.21 -10.60 36.19
CA THR A 681 -29.35 -10.14 37.58
C THR A 681 -30.48 -9.10 37.74
N LEU A 682 -30.88 -8.44 36.66
CA LEU A 682 -31.92 -7.40 36.66
C LEU A 682 -33.32 -7.93 36.35
N THR A 683 -33.43 -8.98 35.54
CA THR A 683 -34.66 -9.78 35.34
C THR A 683 -34.89 -10.69 36.52
#